data_AF-A0A1M7GN18-F1
#
_entry.id   AF-A0A1M7GN18-F1
#
_cell.length_a   1.000
_cell.length_b   1.000
_cell.length_c   1.000
_cell.angle_alpha   90.00
_cell.angle_beta   90.00
_cell.angle_gamma   90.00
#
_symmetry.space_group_name_H-M   'P 1'
#
loop_
_entity.id
_entity.type
_entity.pdbx_description
1 polymer ?
#
loop_
_entity_poly.entity_id
_entity_poly.type
_entity_poly.pdbx_seq_one_letter_code
_entity_poly.pdbx_strand_id
1 'polypeptide(L)'
;MNYRKKEEKSWKKYVGKFTKLSTLALSAALLLGGETAGAAGGGNTDYSGAVDPDDKTNVMYIILDDAGYSDLGSFGSEIDTQNIDAIAENGLKYNNFHTSPVCSPTRASLMTGRNNHAVGMGNVANFDFGANQPNSRAKIPEEAGFVSEVLGENGYTNFGLGKWHMTPTVELSPAGPYDRWPLGRGFHRYYGNLEDSSDQYRPELYRDNSPVPVPDVDDYHYSEDIVENGIQYITDHASLRPDDPFFMYLGFGAQHMPHQVPEEYIEMYEGQYDEGWDVIREERFERQKELGILPEKADLAPRAPGVPAWDDLNEEEQELYARFMETYAGFLTHTDEQVGKLMESLEDMGELDNTLIMLISDNGASFSGGEQGSMNQAMAYNKVLQEFDHMYENMDEIGGERGGSDYPAGWAQVSNTPFEEFKGTTHAGGIRMPMIVHWPDGIESKGEIRNQFTHVSDVTATVYDVLNIDPPAYMNDTEQMEITGVSFSESFDDLDAFTGKDTQYFEHSGHRTIYHDGWKAVSVHEPGTDFADDRWKLFDQSSDFSELNDLAEEYPEVLDNLIDLWHVEAEKNGALPLSENFLDGLGNLPDDNLRARESFKFYPGMSHLSESASPLTLDRNYEITIPIDIEENDEGVLLALGNRASGYTFYIKDGELHYEYNNGAERYTISSGTALEEGANEIRYNFQNTGDNQGKGTLYINDGPVGEADVETLPFKISFEGLDVGKDLLYPVSPAYEDKGEFEFTGDIEYVHYQFEEPEYILSEEVDPY
;
A
#
# COMPACT_ATOMS: atom_id res chain seq x y z
N MET A 1 39.01 4.68 -27.32
CA MET A 1 39.98 3.57 -27.46
C MET A 1 39.18 2.31 -27.78
N ASN A 2 39.55 1.56 -28.83
CA ASN A 2 38.84 0.37 -29.32
C ASN A 2 38.84 -0.78 -28.29
N TYR A 3 37.66 -1.29 -27.92
CA TYR A 3 37.53 -2.63 -27.34
C TYR A 3 36.67 -3.55 -28.21
N ARG A 4 37.19 -4.76 -28.38
CA ARG A 4 36.79 -5.80 -29.34
C ARG A 4 35.72 -6.71 -28.74
N LYS A 5 34.66 -6.97 -29.51
CA LYS A 5 33.75 -8.14 -29.40
C LYS A 5 34.54 -9.44 -29.26
N LYS A 6 34.12 -10.31 -28.34
CA LYS A 6 34.60 -11.69 -28.21
C LYS A 6 33.43 -12.68 -28.13
N GLU A 7 33.26 -13.33 -29.27
CA GLU A 7 32.59 -14.59 -29.64
C GLU A 7 31.86 -15.44 -28.58
N GLU A 8 30.61 -15.73 -28.94
CA GLU A 8 29.76 -16.83 -28.46
C GLU A 8 30.41 -18.22 -28.60
N LYS A 9 30.14 -19.10 -27.63
CA LYS A 9 30.34 -20.54 -27.76
C LYS A 9 29.10 -21.34 -27.33
N SER A 10 28.31 -21.68 -28.33
CA SER A 10 27.51 -22.90 -28.55
C SER A 10 27.59 -24.02 -27.50
N TRP A 11 26.49 -24.24 -26.76
CA TRP A 11 26.25 -25.40 -25.90
C TRP A 11 25.56 -26.56 -26.66
N LYS A 12 26.23 -27.08 -27.71
CA LYS A 12 25.88 -28.37 -28.35
C LYS A 12 26.78 -29.51 -27.87
N LYS A 13 26.42 -30.09 -26.73
CA LYS A 13 26.76 -31.42 -26.20
C LYS A 13 25.94 -31.49 -24.91
N TYR A 14 24.80 -32.18 -24.85
CA TYR A 14 24.70 -33.62 -24.64
C TYR A 14 23.32 -34.11 -25.11
N VAL A 15 23.24 -34.80 -26.26
CA VAL A 15 22.13 -35.72 -26.56
C VAL A 15 22.65 -36.91 -27.36
N GLY A 16 22.30 -38.11 -26.89
CA GLY A 16 22.31 -39.38 -27.65
C GLY A 16 22.78 -40.56 -26.78
N LYS A 17 22.00 -41.61 -26.52
CA LYS A 17 21.09 -42.30 -27.44
C LYS A 17 20.26 -43.42 -26.76
N PHE A 18 18.99 -43.53 -27.20
CA PHE A 18 18.18 -44.75 -27.52
C PHE A 18 17.75 -45.71 -26.38
N THR A 19 16.56 -46.35 -26.37
CA THR A 19 15.56 -46.66 -27.42
C THR A 19 14.20 -47.09 -26.82
N LYS A 20 13.15 -46.97 -27.65
CA LYS A 20 11.71 -47.33 -27.54
C LYS A 20 11.38 -48.82 -27.35
N LEU A 21 10.16 -49.08 -26.86
CA LEU A 21 9.10 -50.03 -27.31
C LEU A 21 7.96 -49.97 -26.27
N SER A 22 6.64 -49.99 -26.53
CA SER A 22 5.78 -49.87 -27.71
C SER A 22 4.31 -49.88 -27.20
N THR A 23 3.42 -49.39 -28.05
CA THR A 23 1.99 -49.03 -27.92
C THR A 23 0.98 -50.19 -27.87
N LEU A 24 -0.29 -49.81 -27.61
CA LEU A 24 -1.61 -50.44 -27.87
C LEU A 24 -2.28 -51.13 -26.66
N ALA A 25 -3.58 -50.93 -26.35
CA ALA A 25 -4.72 -50.67 -27.23
C ALA A 25 -5.90 -49.93 -26.53
N LEU A 26 -6.77 -49.37 -27.38
CA LEU A 26 -7.97 -48.59 -27.10
C LEU A 26 -9.25 -49.46 -27.00
N SER A 27 -10.19 -49.02 -26.14
CA SER A 27 -11.67 -49.07 -26.24
C SER A 27 -12.48 -50.39 -26.15
N ALA A 28 -13.44 -50.46 -25.20
CA ALA A 28 -14.91 -50.52 -25.46
C ALA A 28 -15.79 -50.79 -24.19
N ALA A 29 -16.64 -49.80 -23.87
CA ALA A 29 -18.04 -49.76 -23.36
C ALA A 29 -18.79 -50.94 -22.67
N LEU A 30 -19.64 -50.52 -21.70
CA LEU A 30 -21.02 -50.92 -21.32
C LEU A 30 -21.32 -51.85 -20.11
N LEU A 31 -21.90 -51.20 -19.09
CA LEU A 31 -23.08 -51.52 -18.23
C LEU A 31 -23.27 -52.89 -17.53
N LEU A 32 -23.60 -52.78 -16.22
CA LEU A 32 -24.49 -53.55 -15.30
C LEU A 32 -23.76 -53.60 -13.93
N GLY A 33 -24.18 -52.94 -12.84
CA GLY A 33 -25.48 -52.98 -12.16
C GLY A 33 -25.33 -53.80 -10.86
N GLY A 34 -25.53 -53.19 -9.68
CA GLY A 34 -25.60 -53.91 -8.40
C GLY A 34 -25.43 -53.04 -7.15
N GLU A 35 -26.55 -52.73 -6.48
CA GLU A 35 -26.63 -52.18 -5.13
C GLU A 35 -26.14 -53.19 -4.06
N THR A 36 -25.53 -52.70 -2.97
CA THR A 36 -26.01 -52.78 -1.57
C THR A 36 -24.89 -52.83 -0.52
N ALA A 37 -25.21 -52.20 0.61
CA ALA A 37 -24.79 -52.47 1.99
C ALA A 37 -23.61 -51.67 2.54
N GLY A 38 -23.96 -50.72 3.40
CA GLY A 38 -23.06 -49.97 4.26
C GLY A 38 -22.31 -50.82 5.28
N ALA A 39 -21.24 -50.24 5.81
CA ALA A 39 -20.71 -50.54 7.13
C ALA A 39 -20.14 -49.24 7.68
N ALA A 40 -20.88 -48.68 8.64
CA ALA A 40 -20.42 -47.64 9.53
C ALA A 40 -19.36 -48.22 10.50
N GLY A 41 -18.40 -47.37 10.84
CA GLY A 41 -17.43 -47.54 11.92
C GLY A 41 -16.45 -46.38 11.78
N GLY A 42 -16.54 -45.30 12.55
CA GLY A 42 -16.93 -45.20 13.95
C GLY A 42 -15.68 -44.76 14.71
N GLY A 43 -15.44 -43.44 14.69
CA GLY A 43 -14.39 -42.74 15.41
C GLY A 43 -14.82 -41.30 15.60
N ASN A 44 -15.92 -41.09 16.34
CA ASN A 44 -16.31 -39.76 16.83
C ASN A 44 -15.30 -39.37 17.92
N THR A 45 -14.48 -38.38 17.62
CA THR A 45 -14.08 -37.38 18.61
C THR A 45 -15.17 -36.31 18.58
N ASP A 46 -16.04 -36.33 19.60
CA ASP A 46 -17.01 -35.25 19.84
C ASP A 46 -16.23 -33.99 20.20
N TYR A 47 -16.04 -33.09 19.22
CA TYR A 47 -15.77 -31.68 19.47
C TYR A 47 -17.10 -31.06 19.88
N SER A 48 -17.32 -30.89 21.19
CA SER A 48 -18.46 -30.14 21.70
C SER A 48 -18.14 -28.65 21.71
N GLY A 49 -18.25 -28.07 20.52
CA GLY A 49 -18.21 -26.63 20.20
C GLY A 49 -18.58 -26.40 18.73
N ALA A 50 -19.26 -27.37 18.08
CA ALA A 50 -19.57 -27.30 16.67
C ALA A 50 -20.68 -26.26 16.43
N VAL A 51 -20.29 -25.15 15.80
CA VAL A 51 -21.17 -24.23 15.06
C VAL A 51 -22.15 -25.07 14.23
N ASP A 52 -23.44 -24.72 14.28
CA ASP A 52 -24.45 -25.41 13.47
C ASP A 52 -24.07 -25.19 11.99
N PRO A 53 -23.84 -26.25 11.18
CA PRO A 53 -23.50 -26.10 9.76
C PRO A 53 -24.55 -25.37 8.92
N ASP A 54 -25.71 -25.05 9.50
CA ASP A 54 -26.73 -24.17 8.92
C ASP A 54 -26.49 -22.65 9.16
N ASP A 55 -25.59 -22.23 10.06
CA ASP A 55 -25.22 -20.82 10.31
C ASP A 55 -23.80 -20.54 9.78
N LYS A 56 -23.70 -19.95 8.59
CA LYS A 56 -22.39 -19.61 7.99
C LYS A 56 -21.81 -18.37 8.67
N THR A 57 -20.56 -18.47 9.12
CA THR A 57 -19.80 -17.40 9.78
C THR A 57 -19.44 -16.27 8.80
N ASN A 58 -19.68 -15.03 9.20
CA ASN A 58 -19.25 -13.84 8.48
C ASN A 58 -17.73 -13.66 8.63
N VAL A 59 -17.07 -13.04 7.65
CA VAL A 59 -15.63 -12.80 7.71
C VAL A 59 -15.33 -11.33 7.47
N MET A 60 -14.45 -10.76 8.27
CA MET A 60 -13.99 -9.38 8.11
C MET A 60 -12.48 -9.28 8.21
N TYR A 61 -11.86 -8.65 7.22
CA TYR A 61 -10.47 -8.21 7.26
C TYR A 61 -10.44 -6.71 7.50
N ILE A 62 -9.83 -6.30 8.62
CA ILE A 62 -9.59 -4.89 8.95
C ILE A 62 -8.08 -4.65 8.84
N ILE A 63 -7.68 -3.70 8.02
CA ILE A 63 -6.28 -3.42 7.73
C ILE A 63 -5.97 -1.97 8.10
N LEU A 64 -5.05 -1.79 9.04
CA LEU A 64 -4.37 -0.53 9.30
C LEU A 64 -3.17 -0.41 8.35
N ASP A 65 -2.89 0.82 7.90
CA ASP A 65 -1.86 1.13 6.92
C ASP A 65 -0.67 1.77 7.62
N ASP A 66 0.53 1.18 7.59
CA ASP A 66 1.73 1.71 8.27
C ASP A 66 1.66 1.87 9.81
N ALA A 67 0.65 1.30 10.48
CA ALA A 67 0.65 1.26 11.94
C ALA A 67 1.77 0.34 12.46
N GLY A 68 2.66 0.86 13.29
CA GLY A 68 3.78 0.10 13.84
C GLY A 68 3.35 -0.93 14.88
N TYR A 69 4.29 -1.81 15.22
CA TYR A 69 4.07 -2.93 16.14
C TYR A 69 3.54 -2.52 17.53
N SER A 70 3.89 -1.32 17.99
CA SER A 70 3.62 -0.85 19.35
C SER A 70 2.63 0.32 19.43
N ASP A 71 1.89 0.61 18.34
CA ASP A 71 0.99 1.77 18.31
C ASP A 71 -0.38 1.51 18.94
N LEU A 72 -0.77 0.24 19.14
CA LEU A 72 -2.00 -0.14 19.83
C LEU A 72 -1.78 -0.25 21.34
N GLY A 73 -2.75 0.17 22.16
CA GLY A 73 -2.65 0.11 23.62
C GLY A 73 -2.50 -1.32 24.15
N SER A 74 -3.18 -2.27 23.51
CA SER A 74 -3.07 -3.73 23.72
C SER A 74 -1.70 -4.30 23.33
N PHE A 75 -0.89 -3.52 22.62
CA PHE A 75 0.52 -3.77 22.25
C PHE A 75 1.49 -2.76 22.90
N GLY A 76 1.05 -2.05 23.94
CA GLY A 76 1.89 -1.26 24.84
C GLY A 76 1.93 0.24 24.60
N SER A 77 1.14 0.75 23.66
CA SER A 77 1.03 2.19 23.37
C SER A 77 0.31 2.98 24.47
N GLU A 78 0.62 4.26 24.53
CA GLU A 78 -0.12 5.30 25.23
C GLU A 78 -1.29 5.90 24.42
N ILE A 79 -1.35 5.62 23.11
CA ILE A 79 -2.41 6.12 22.22
C ILE A 79 -3.74 5.45 22.59
N ASP A 80 -4.79 6.26 22.72
CA ASP A 80 -6.14 5.80 23.05
C ASP A 80 -6.75 5.02 21.86
N THR A 81 -6.66 3.69 21.95
CA THR A 81 -7.19 2.73 20.99
C THR A 81 -8.20 1.80 21.66
N GLN A 82 -9.06 2.37 22.52
CA GLN A 82 -9.96 1.63 23.40
C GLN A 82 -10.85 0.60 22.68
N ASN A 83 -11.26 0.85 21.43
CA ASN A 83 -12.16 -0.05 20.71
C ASN A 83 -11.40 -1.26 20.14
N ILE A 84 -10.26 -1.04 19.50
CA ILE A 84 -9.36 -2.09 19.02
C ILE A 84 -8.83 -2.90 20.21
N ASP A 85 -8.52 -2.25 21.33
CA ASP A 85 -8.11 -2.91 22.55
C ASP A 85 -9.23 -3.79 23.13
N ALA A 86 -10.50 -3.36 23.05
CA ALA A 86 -11.63 -4.19 23.44
C ALA A 86 -11.79 -5.43 22.53
N ILE A 87 -11.52 -5.31 21.23
CA ILE A 87 -11.45 -6.46 20.30
C ILE A 87 -10.32 -7.40 20.75
N ALA A 88 -9.14 -6.86 21.07
CA ALA A 88 -7.98 -7.63 21.51
C ALA A 88 -8.24 -8.37 22.84
N GLU A 89 -8.88 -7.70 23.80
CA GLU A 89 -9.25 -8.25 25.11
C GLU A 89 -10.32 -9.33 25.03
N ASN A 90 -11.19 -9.28 24.01
CA ASN A 90 -12.21 -10.29 23.76
C ASN A 90 -11.82 -11.31 22.69
N GLY A 91 -10.61 -11.21 22.14
CA GLY A 91 -10.07 -12.10 21.12
C GLY A 91 -8.70 -12.65 21.49
N LEU A 92 -7.88 -12.86 20.47
CA LEU A 92 -6.50 -13.35 20.55
C LEU A 92 -5.53 -12.31 20.00
N LYS A 93 -4.39 -12.15 20.66
CA LYS A 93 -3.29 -11.28 20.21
C LYS A 93 -2.15 -12.11 19.69
N TYR A 94 -1.77 -11.94 18.44
CA TYR A 94 -0.60 -12.57 17.84
C TYR A 94 0.56 -11.59 17.86
N ASN A 95 1.59 -11.90 18.64
CA ASN A 95 2.78 -11.05 18.79
C ASN A 95 3.92 -11.48 17.85
N ASN A 96 3.73 -12.53 17.05
CA ASN A 96 4.71 -13.11 16.15
C ASN A 96 4.13 -13.32 14.73
N PHE A 97 3.28 -12.38 14.34
CA PHE A 97 2.67 -12.30 13.01
C PHE A 97 3.55 -11.46 12.08
N HIS A 98 3.67 -11.91 10.82
CA HIS A 98 4.54 -11.27 9.83
C HIS A 98 3.81 -10.92 8.55
N THR A 99 4.14 -9.78 7.99
CA THR A 99 3.65 -9.30 6.69
C THR A 99 4.80 -9.19 5.69
N SER A 100 4.50 -8.74 4.48
CA SER A 100 5.54 -8.21 3.59
C SER A 100 5.95 -6.82 4.07
N PRO A 101 7.14 -6.31 3.71
CA PRO A 101 7.63 -5.05 4.28
C PRO A 101 6.96 -3.78 3.72
N VAL A 102 5.99 -3.94 2.82
CA VAL A 102 5.24 -2.88 2.16
C VAL A 102 3.81 -3.35 1.82
N CYS A 103 2.93 -2.37 1.64
CA CYS A 103 1.48 -2.48 1.53
C CYS A 103 0.96 -3.42 0.43
N SER A 104 1.21 -3.17 -0.87
CA SER A 104 0.64 -3.98 -1.96
C SER A 104 1.01 -5.47 -1.88
N PRO A 105 2.28 -5.84 -1.65
CA PRO A 105 2.68 -7.23 -1.42
C PRO A 105 1.96 -7.91 -0.25
N THR A 106 1.77 -7.22 0.88
CA THR A 106 1.00 -7.75 2.01
C THR A 106 -0.45 -7.98 1.65
N ARG A 107 -1.10 -6.99 1.03
CA ARG A 107 -2.52 -7.06 0.64
C ARG A 107 -2.75 -8.16 -0.40
N ALA A 108 -1.86 -8.30 -1.39
CA ALA A 108 -1.91 -9.38 -2.37
C ALA A 108 -1.76 -10.77 -1.70
N SER A 109 -0.84 -10.89 -0.74
CA SER A 109 -0.65 -12.14 0.01
C SER A 109 -1.85 -12.47 0.89
N LEU A 110 -2.43 -11.47 1.55
CA LEU A 110 -3.65 -11.59 2.35
C LEU A 110 -4.79 -12.11 1.48
N MET A 111 -5.07 -11.44 0.36
CA MET A 111 -6.23 -11.74 -0.47
C MET A 111 -6.12 -13.06 -1.24
N THR A 112 -4.92 -13.57 -1.46
CA THR A 112 -4.69 -14.81 -2.21
C THR A 112 -4.28 -16.00 -1.34
N GLY A 113 -3.87 -15.77 -0.10
CA GLY A 113 -3.26 -16.79 0.76
C GLY A 113 -1.91 -17.31 0.26
N ARG A 114 -1.24 -16.54 -0.60
CA ARG A 114 -0.02 -16.96 -1.33
C ARG A 114 1.10 -15.97 -1.11
N ASN A 115 2.32 -16.38 -1.45
CA ASN A 115 3.47 -15.49 -1.41
C ASN A 115 3.36 -14.38 -2.48
N ASN A 116 3.73 -13.16 -2.10
CA ASN A 116 3.59 -11.96 -2.93
C ASN A 116 4.33 -12.04 -4.27
N HIS A 117 5.55 -12.60 -4.33
CA HIS A 117 6.28 -12.76 -5.59
C HIS A 117 5.59 -13.78 -6.49
N ALA A 118 5.16 -14.91 -5.94
CA ALA A 118 4.49 -15.96 -6.72
C ALA A 118 3.20 -15.46 -7.41
N VAL A 119 2.56 -14.44 -6.84
CA VAL A 119 1.36 -13.80 -7.39
C VAL A 119 1.66 -12.50 -8.15
N GLY A 120 2.89 -12.22 -8.53
CA GLY A 120 3.18 -11.06 -9.38
C GLY A 120 3.31 -9.71 -8.67
N MET A 121 3.33 -9.71 -7.33
CA MET A 121 3.41 -8.53 -6.46
C MET A 121 4.73 -8.52 -5.67
N GLY A 122 5.87 -8.63 -6.36
CA GLY A 122 7.20 -8.52 -5.74
C GLY A 122 7.56 -7.12 -5.23
N ASN A 123 6.86 -6.08 -5.69
CA ASN A 123 7.00 -4.70 -5.23
C ASN A 123 5.61 -4.03 -5.14
N VAL A 124 5.53 -2.77 -4.73
CA VAL A 124 4.25 -2.04 -4.68
C VAL A 124 3.64 -1.86 -6.07
N ALA A 125 2.33 -1.72 -6.13
CA ALA A 125 1.56 -1.78 -7.37
C ALA A 125 1.86 -0.66 -8.38
N ASN A 126 2.62 0.35 -7.94
CA ASN A 126 3.07 1.50 -8.73
C ASN A 126 4.23 1.15 -9.69
N PHE A 127 4.91 0.02 -9.46
CA PHE A 127 6.11 -0.34 -10.22
C PHE A 127 5.88 -1.53 -11.17
N ASP A 128 6.39 -1.41 -12.40
CA ASP A 128 6.43 -2.50 -13.38
C ASP A 128 7.87 -2.74 -13.84
N PHE A 129 8.51 -3.76 -13.28
CA PHE A 129 9.90 -4.14 -13.61
C PHE A 129 10.02 -4.85 -14.98
N GLY A 130 8.94 -4.92 -15.74
CA GLY A 130 8.90 -5.37 -17.12
C GLY A 130 8.93 -6.88 -17.30
N ALA A 131 8.88 -7.31 -18.55
CA ALA A 131 8.68 -8.72 -18.92
C ALA A 131 9.82 -9.67 -18.47
N ASN A 132 10.99 -9.13 -18.12
CA ASN A 132 12.12 -9.92 -17.61
C ASN A 132 11.99 -10.23 -16.11
N GLN A 133 11.12 -9.51 -15.40
CA GLN A 133 10.78 -9.74 -13.99
C GLN A 133 9.25 -9.88 -13.86
N PRO A 134 8.64 -10.93 -14.44
CA PRO A 134 7.19 -11.08 -14.51
C PRO A 134 6.50 -11.08 -13.13
N ASN A 135 7.22 -11.46 -12.08
CA ASN A 135 6.74 -11.55 -10.71
C ASN A 135 6.75 -10.20 -9.95
N SER A 136 7.21 -9.13 -10.60
CA SER A 136 7.27 -7.77 -10.05
C SER A 136 6.64 -6.76 -11.02
N ARG A 137 5.56 -7.18 -11.71
CA ARG A 137 4.81 -6.33 -12.64
C ARG A 137 3.52 -5.74 -12.05
N ALA A 138 3.25 -5.99 -10.77
CA ALA A 138 2.00 -5.69 -10.07
C ALA A 138 0.75 -6.38 -10.66
N LYS A 139 0.93 -7.38 -11.53
CA LYS A 139 -0.17 -8.06 -12.24
C LYS A 139 -0.45 -9.41 -11.59
N ILE A 140 -1.42 -9.44 -10.69
CA ILE A 140 -1.86 -10.69 -10.06
C ILE A 140 -2.48 -11.61 -11.13
N PRO A 141 -2.02 -12.86 -11.29
CA PRO A 141 -2.56 -13.77 -12.31
C PRO A 141 -3.98 -14.26 -11.98
N GLU A 142 -4.67 -14.86 -12.95
CA GLU A 142 -5.98 -15.53 -12.73
C GLU A 142 -5.80 -16.88 -12.01
N GLU A 143 -4.62 -17.47 -12.12
CA GLU A 143 -4.21 -18.67 -11.39
C GLU A 143 -4.16 -18.42 -9.87
N ALA A 144 -4.01 -17.16 -9.44
CA ALA A 144 -4.01 -16.73 -8.05
C ALA A 144 -5.35 -16.09 -7.67
N GLY A 145 -6.43 -16.87 -7.69
CA GLY A 145 -7.74 -16.33 -7.35
C GLY A 145 -7.86 -15.94 -5.88
N PHE A 146 -8.71 -14.94 -5.66
CA PHE A 146 -8.85 -14.22 -4.41
C PHE A 146 -9.80 -14.94 -3.46
N VAL A 147 -9.65 -14.69 -2.16
CA VAL A 147 -10.59 -15.15 -1.12
C VAL A 147 -12.02 -14.70 -1.41
N SER A 148 -12.21 -13.48 -1.92
CA SER A 148 -13.52 -12.99 -2.37
C SER A 148 -14.11 -13.83 -3.51
N GLU A 149 -13.31 -14.27 -4.49
CA GLU A 149 -13.79 -15.14 -5.57
C GLU A 149 -14.23 -16.51 -5.03
N VAL A 150 -13.41 -17.12 -4.17
CA VAL A 150 -13.71 -18.41 -3.54
C VAL A 150 -14.93 -18.33 -2.63
N LEU A 151 -15.01 -17.31 -1.78
CA LEU A 151 -16.17 -17.10 -0.89
C LEU A 151 -17.44 -16.81 -1.68
N GLY A 152 -17.34 -16.09 -2.80
CA GLY A 152 -18.46 -15.84 -3.71
C GLY A 152 -19.06 -17.14 -4.27
N GLU A 153 -18.22 -18.10 -4.69
CA GLU A 153 -18.69 -19.44 -5.11
C GLU A 153 -19.35 -20.23 -3.96
N ASN A 154 -19.03 -19.88 -2.72
CA ASN A 154 -19.59 -20.48 -1.50
C ASN A 154 -20.77 -19.69 -0.90
N GLY A 155 -21.31 -18.72 -1.64
CA GLY A 155 -22.55 -18.02 -1.31
C GLY A 155 -22.39 -16.73 -0.49
N TYR A 156 -21.16 -16.24 -0.31
CA TYR A 156 -20.90 -14.98 0.38
C TYR A 156 -21.28 -13.78 -0.49
N THR A 157 -21.80 -12.74 0.15
CA THR A 157 -21.80 -11.39 -0.43
C THR A 157 -20.52 -10.67 0.01
N ASN A 158 -19.80 -10.09 -0.94
CA ASN A 158 -18.45 -9.57 -0.72
C ASN A 158 -18.42 -8.05 -0.86
N PHE A 159 -17.93 -7.36 0.16
CA PHE A 159 -17.82 -5.90 0.24
C PHE A 159 -16.36 -5.49 0.39
N GLY A 160 -15.87 -4.60 -0.48
CA GLY A 160 -14.53 -4.03 -0.38
C GLY A 160 -14.62 -2.54 -0.06
N LEU A 161 -13.90 -2.08 0.95
CA LEU A 161 -13.93 -0.70 1.40
C LEU A 161 -12.53 -0.17 1.64
N GLY A 162 -12.35 1.11 1.34
CA GLY A 162 -11.11 1.84 1.61
C GLY A 162 -9.98 1.53 0.62
N LYS A 163 -8.72 1.61 1.08
CA LYS A 163 -7.51 1.44 0.26
C LYS A 163 -7.43 0.05 -0.36
N TRP A 164 -7.31 -0.03 -1.68
CA TRP A 164 -7.17 -1.29 -2.42
C TRP A 164 -5.71 -1.65 -2.71
N HIS A 165 -5.01 -0.81 -3.49
CA HIS A 165 -3.57 -0.91 -3.79
C HIS A 165 -3.05 -2.28 -4.27
N MET A 166 -3.87 -3.04 -5.00
CA MET A 166 -3.49 -4.35 -5.59
C MET A 166 -3.66 -4.42 -7.12
N THR A 167 -4.08 -3.31 -7.73
CA THR A 167 -4.19 -3.16 -9.19
C THR A 167 -2.98 -2.38 -9.69
N PRO A 168 -2.34 -2.78 -10.82
CA PRO A 168 -1.28 -1.95 -11.42
C PRO A 168 -1.78 -0.51 -11.55
N THR A 169 -1.11 0.46 -10.94
CA THR A 169 -1.71 1.79 -10.78
C THR A 169 -1.87 2.52 -12.11
N VAL A 170 -1.05 2.17 -13.12
CA VAL A 170 -1.19 2.61 -14.51
C VAL A 170 -2.48 2.13 -15.20
N GLU A 171 -3.16 1.12 -14.65
CA GLU A 171 -4.45 0.58 -15.13
C GLU A 171 -5.65 1.21 -14.38
N LEU A 172 -5.42 2.14 -13.44
CA LEU A 172 -6.46 2.88 -12.71
C LEU A 172 -7.06 3.99 -13.57
N SER A 173 -7.65 3.58 -14.70
CA SER A 173 -8.27 4.47 -15.66
C SER A 173 -9.79 4.27 -15.74
N PRO A 174 -10.56 5.32 -16.04
CA PRO A 174 -11.99 5.21 -16.31
C PRO A 174 -12.31 4.45 -17.62
N ALA A 175 -11.30 3.98 -18.36
CA ALA A 175 -11.45 3.10 -19.51
C ALA A 175 -11.12 1.62 -19.20
N GLY A 176 -10.73 1.31 -17.96
CA GLY A 176 -10.26 -0.01 -17.54
C GLY A 176 -8.81 -0.29 -17.95
N PRO A 177 -8.40 -1.58 -17.97
CA PRO A 177 -9.24 -2.76 -17.81
C PRO A 177 -9.70 -2.99 -16.35
N TYR A 178 -10.88 -3.59 -16.17
CA TYR A 178 -11.52 -3.75 -14.85
C TYR A 178 -11.42 -5.17 -14.26
N ASP A 179 -10.78 -6.10 -14.96
CA ASP A 179 -10.58 -7.49 -14.51
C ASP A 179 -9.67 -7.58 -13.28
N ARG A 180 -8.80 -6.59 -13.07
CA ARG A 180 -7.91 -6.48 -11.91
C ARG A 180 -8.40 -5.54 -10.81
N TRP A 181 -9.55 -4.91 -11.01
CA TRP A 181 -10.19 -4.05 -10.02
C TRP A 181 -10.98 -4.89 -9.00
N PRO A 182 -11.42 -4.33 -7.87
CA PRO A 182 -12.14 -5.08 -6.84
C PRO A 182 -13.30 -5.93 -7.39
N LEU A 183 -14.16 -5.37 -8.24
CA LEU A 183 -15.30 -6.12 -8.82
C LEU A 183 -14.85 -7.23 -9.79
N GLY A 184 -13.71 -7.04 -10.47
CA GLY A 184 -13.08 -8.09 -11.29
C GLY A 184 -12.51 -9.24 -10.46
N ARG A 185 -12.30 -9.02 -9.15
CA ARG A 185 -11.75 -9.97 -8.18
C ARG A 185 -12.78 -10.42 -7.15
N GLY A 186 -14.03 -10.60 -7.59
CA GLY A 186 -15.07 -11.26 -6.79
C GLY A 186 -15.75 -10.38 -5.74
N PHE A 187 -15.45 -9.08 -5.67
CA PHE A 187 -16.25 -8.16 -4.85
C PHE A 187 -17.56 -7.81 -5.55
N HIS A 188 -18.65 -7.77 -4.79
CA HIS A 188 -19.98 -7.38 -5.30
C HIS A 188 -20.19 -5.87 -5.22
N ARG A 189 -19.55 -5.22 -4.24
CA ARG A 189 -19.50 -3.77 -4.08
C ARG A 189 -18.10 -3.34 -3.70
N TYR A 190 -17.69 -2.17 -4.19
CA TYR A 190 -16.49 -1.50 -3.73
C TYR A 190 -16.75 -0.02 -3.45
N TYR A 191 -16.13 0.52 -2.39
CA TYR A 191 -16.12 1.96 -2.12
C TYR A 191 -14.80 2.39 -1.46
N GLY A 192 -14.03 3.26 -2.11
CA GLY A 192 -12.78 3.77 -1.54
C GLY A 192 -11.79 4.22 -2.60
N ASN A 193 -10.51 4.25 -2.20
CA ASN A 193 -9.38 4.67 -3.02
C ASN A 193 -8.61 3.45 -3.57
N LEU A 194 -8.28 3.51 -4.87
CA LEU A 194 -7.57 2.43 -5.56
C LEU A 194 -6.05 2.54 -5.54
N GLU A 195 -5.53 3.74 -5.27
CA GLU A 195 -4.10 4.09 -5.24
C GLU A 195 -3.42 3.67 -3.93
N ASP A 196 -2.17 4.10 -3.76
CA ASP A 196 -1.33 3.85 -2.59
C ASP A 196 -1.72 4.68 -1.37
N SER A 197 -2.29 5.87 -1.56
CA SER A 197 -2.75 6.76 -0.51
C SER A 197 -3.76 7.78 -1.07
N SER A 198 -4.39 8.55 -0.18
CA SER A 198 -5.24 9.68 -0.56
C SER A 198 -5.33 10.70 0.58
N ASP A 199 -5.74 11.92 0.26
CA ASP A 199 -6.08 12.94 1.26
C ASP A 199 -7.31 12.50 2.07
N GLN A 200 -7.33 12.77 3.38
CA GLN A 200 -8.41 12.31 4.26
C GLN A 200 -9.65 13.22 4.20
N TYR A 201 -9.53 14.44 3.66
CA TYR A 201 -10.61 15.41 3.53
C TYR A 201 -11.12 15.56 2.08
N ARG A 202 -10.27 15.32 1.08
CA ARG A 202 -10.61 15.33 -0.35
C ARG A 202 -10.01 14.11 -1.10
N PRO A 203 -10.37 12.87 -0.73
CA PRO A 203 -9.83 11.69 -1.37
C PRO A 203 -10.28 11.52 -2.81
N GLU A 204 -9.45 10.84 -3.61
CA GLU A 204 -9.88 10.22 -4.87
C GLU A 204 -10.74 8.98 -4.56
N LEU A 205 -12.05 9.08 -4.82
CA LEU A 205 -13.02 8.04 -4.49
C LEU A 205 -13.55 7.32 -5.72
N TYR A 206 -13.70 6.01 -5.57
CA TYR A 206 -14.33 5.12 -6.52
C TYR A 206 -15.46 4.38 -5.85
N ARG A 207 -16.61 4.31 -6.54
CA ARG A 207 -17.68 3.38 -6.22
C ARG A 207 -17.78 2.36 -7.35
N ASP A 208 -17.61 1.10 -6.98
CA ASP A 208 -17.51 0.00 -7.94
C ASP A 208 -16.38 0.30 -8.96
N ASN A 209 -16.70 0.39 -10.26
CA ASN A 209 -15.72 0.72 -11.31
C ASN A 209 -15.86 2.16 -11.83
N SER A 210 -16.33 3.10 -10.99
CA SER A 210 -16.57 4.48 -11.41
C SER A 210 -16.05 5.47 -10.39
N PRO A 211 -15.30 6.51 -10.81
CA PRO A 211 -14.95 7.60 -9.92
C PRO A 211 -16.23 8.32 -9.47
N VAL A 212 -16.24 8.78 -8.23
CA VAL A 212 -17.35 9.51 -7.61
C VAL A 212 -16.83 10.76 -6.91
N PRO A 213 -17.62 11.84 -6.85
CA PRO A 213 -17.20 13.04 -6.13
C PRO A 213 -17.12 12.77 -4.63
N VAL A 214 -16.28 13.54 -3.94
CA VAL A 214 -16.29 13.63 -2.47
C VAL A 214 -17.67 14.11 -2.01
N PRO A 215 -18.29 13.45 -1.02
CA PRO A 215 -19.53 13.92 -0.42
C PRO A 215 -19.44 15.39 0.05
N ASP A 216 -20.42 16.21 -0.34
CA ASP A 216 -20.55 17.60 0.10
C ASP A 216 -21.20 17.64 1.50
N VAL A 217 -20.40 17.29 2.52
CA VAL A 217 -20.77 17.34 3.93
C VAL A 217 -19.75 18.16 4.70
N ASP A 218 -20.24 18.91 5.70
CA ASP A 218 -19.37 19.62 6.63
C ASP A 218 -18.54 18.58 7.41
N ASP A 219 -17.27 18.91 7.68
CA ASP A 219 -16.35 18.07 8.48
C ASP A 219 -16.13 16.65 7.92
N TYR A 220 -16.20 16.49 6.59
CA TYR A 220 -15.94 15.21 5.92
C TYR A 220 -14.59 14.62 6.34
N HIS A 221 -14.57 13.32 6.63
CA HIS A 221 -13.33 12.57 6.83
C HIS A 221 -13.43 11.14 6.25
N TYR A 222 -12.40 10.72 5.52
CA TYR A 222 -12.41 9.48 4.75
C TYR A 222 -12.63 8.21 5.59
N SER A 223 -11.99 8.09 6.77
CA SER A 223 -12.23 6.97 7.69
C SER A 223 -13.70 6.84 8.12
N GLU A 224 -14.41 7.96 8.30
CA GLU A 224 -15.83 7.93 8.66
C GLU A 224 -16.66 7.47 7.46
N ASP A 225 -16.42 8.05 6.28
CA ASP A 225 -17.17 7.75 5.07
C ASP A 225 -17.06 6.26 4.66
N ILE A 226 -15.86 5.67 4.70
CA ILE A 226 -15.72 4.24 4.38
C ILE A 226 -16.41 3.35 5.42
N VAL A 227 -16.39 3.71 6.71
CA VAL A 227 -17.08 2.93 7.75
C VAL A 227 -18.59 3.07 7.64
N GLU A 228 -19.12 4.28 7.38
CA GLU A 228 -20.55 4.51 7.16
C GLU A 228 -21.08 3.72 5.95
N ASN A 229 -20.33 3.69 4.84
CA ASN A 229 -20.68 2.86 3.69
C ASN A 229 -20.63 1.36 4.05
N GLY A 230 -19.66 0.94 4.86
CA GLY A 230 -19.54 -0.44 5.34
C GLY A 230 -20.72 -0.88 6.19
N ILE A 231 -21.09 -0.06 7.19
CA ILE A 231 -22.27 -0.26 8.03
C ILE A 231 -23.53 -0.31 7.17
N GLN A 232 -23.67 0.58 6.18
CA GLN A 232 -24.80 0.57 5.26
C GLN A 232 -24.88 -0.72 4.44
N TYR A 233 -23.75 -1.21 3.91
CA TYR A 233 -23.71 -2.47 3.14
C TYR A 233 -24.08 -3.69 4.00
N ILE A 234 -23.56 -3.78 5.23
CA ILE A 234 -23.92 -4.86 6.17
C ILE A 234 -25.40 -4.73 6.56
N THR A 235 -25.89 -3.52 6.84
CA THR A 235 -27.29 -3.27 7.20
C THR A 235 -28.25 -3.74 6.09
N ASP A 236 -27.95 -3.41 4.83
CA ASP A 236 -28.73 -3.87 3.69
C ASP A 236 -28.69 -5.40 3.55
N HIS A 237 -27.52 -6.00 3.76
CA HIS A 237 -27.32 -7.45 3.72
C HIS A 237 -28.12 -8.17 4.82
N ALA A 238 -27.90 -7.83 6.09
CA ALA A 238 -28.61 -8.41 7.23
C ALA A 238 -30.13 -8.21 7.13
N SER A 239 -30.58 -7.08 6.56
CA SER A 239 -32.01 -6.80 6.39
C SER A 239 -32.69 -7.62 5.30
N LEU A 240 -31.98 -7.96 4.22
CA LEU A 240 -32.57 -8.55 3.01
C LEU A 240 -32.17 -10.00 2.78
N ARG A 241 -31.01 -10.42 3.30
CA ARG A 241 -30.38 -11.73 3.12
C ARG A 241 -29.76 -12.23 4.45
N PRO A 242 -30.51 -12.26 5.56
CA PRO A 242 -29.97 -12.64 6.88
C PRO A 242 -29.46 -14.09 6.96
N ASP A 243 -29.87 -14.97 6.04
CA ASP A 243 -29.44 -16.37 6.01
C ASP A 243 -28.15 -16.57 5.17
N ASP A 244 -27.69 -15.54 4.45
CA ASP A 244 -26.46 -15.60 3.65
C ASP A 244 -25.32 -14.93 4.43
N PRO A 245 -24.07 -15.44 4.40
CA PRO A 245 -22.96 -14.78 5.05
C PRO A 245 -22.40 -13.63 4.20
N PHE A 246 -21.62 -12.75 4.82
CA PHE A 246 -20.84 -11.74 4.12
C PHE A 246 -19.33 -11.84 4.39
N PHE A 247 -18.55 -11.35 3.43
CA PHE A 247 -17.13 -11.06 3.59
C PHE A 247 -16.89 -9.57 3.39
N MET A 248 -16.19 -8.94 4.31
CA MET A 248 -15.80 -7.54 4.22
C MET A 248 -14.27 -7.39 4.26
N TYR A 249 -13.73 -6.69 3.27
CA TYR A 249 -12.39 -6.12 3.32
C TYR A 249 -12.52 -4.62 3.64
N LEU A 250 -11.90 -4.16 4.71
CA LEU A 250 -11.85 -2.76 5.12
C LEU A 250 -10.40 -2.34 5.31
N GLY A 251 -9.86 -1.60 4.33
CA GLY A 251 -8.52 -1.03 4.41
C GLY A 251 -8.57 0.45 4.73
N PHE A 252 -8.18 0.85 5.94
CA PHE A 252 -8.06 2.27 6.28
C PHE A 252 -6.91 2.93 5.49
N GLY A 253 -7.01 4.25 5.27
CA GLY A 253 -5.86 5.06 4.87
C GLY A 253 -4.96 5.41 6.05
N ALA A 254 -5.52 5.38 7.26
CA ALA A 254 -4.78 5.56 8.50
C ALA A 254 -3.94 4.31 8.81
N GLN A 255 -2.70 4.43 9.25
CA GLN A 255 -1.89 5.60 9.61
C GLN A 255 -0.87 6.02 8.53
N HIS A 256 -1.16 5.84 7.24
CA HIS A 256 -0.26 6.28 6.18
C HIS A 256 -0.30 7.81 6.03
N MET A 257 0.80 8.40 5.53
CA MET A 257 0.80 9.81 5.12
C MET A 257 -0.24 10.07 4.00
N PRO A 258 -0.89 11.25 3.95
CA PRO A 258 -0.74 12.34 4.89
C PRO A 258 -1.47 12.07 6.21
N HIS A 259 -0.82 12.34 7.36
CA HIS A 259 -1.48 12.29 8.66
C HIS A 259 -2.43 13.48 8.77
N GLN A 260 -3.72 13.21 8.69
CA GLN A 260 -4.78 14.21 8.66
C GLN A 260 -5.92 13.74 9.54
N VAL A 261 -6.35 14.59 10.47
CA VAL A 261 -7.39 14.29 11.45
C VAL A 261 -7.98 15.59 11.99
N PRO A 262 -9.27 15.64 12.40
CA PRO A 262 -9.84 16.84 13.00
C PRO A 262 -9.04 17.30 14.22
N GLU A 263 -8.88 18.63 14.36
CA GLU A 263 -8.03 19.27 15.39
C GLU A 263 -8.35 18.78 16.81
N GLU A 264 -9.62 18.49 17.11
CA GLU A 264 -10.03 18.02 18.44
C GLU A 264 -9.37 16.70 18.86
N TYR A 265 -8.97 15.84 17.90
CA TYR A 265 -8.21 14.62 18.19
C TYR A 265 -6.72 14.89 18.37
N ILE A 266 -6.18 15.93 17.73
CA ILE A 266 -4.78 16.38 17.95
C ILE A 266 -4.67 16.97 19.36
N GLU A 267 -5.62 17.82 19.74
CA GLU A 267 -5.70 18.47 21.06
C GLU A 267 -5.79 17.46 22.22
N MET A 268 -6.26 16.22 21.99
CA MET A 268 -6.25 15.17 23.01
C MET A 268 -4.85 14.83 23.51
N TYR A 269 -3.84 15.04 22.67
CA TYR A 269 -2.45 14.66 22.91
C TYR A 269 -1.54 15.83 23.24
N GLU A 270 -2.07 17.05 23.41
CA GLU A 270 -1.29 18.26 23.69
C GLU A 270 -0.33 18.05 24.88
N GLY A 271 0.98 18.11 24.60
CA GLY A 271 2.05 17.97 25.57
C GLY A 271 2.33 16.53 26.03
N GLN A 272 1.63 15.53 25.49
CA GLN A 272 1.88 14.11 25.79
C GLN A 272 3.25 13.65 25.29
N TYR A 273 3.76 14.29 24.23
CA TYR A 273 4.99 13.89 23.53
C TYR A 273 6.19 14.80 23.83
N ASP A 274 6.07 15.74 24.78
CA ASP A 274 7.12 16.69 25.17
C ASP A 274 8.40 16.02 25.72
N GLU A 275 8.25 14.84 26.37
CA GLU A 275 9.39 14.07 26.88
C GLU A 275 10.16 13.34 25.77
N GLY A 276 9.58 13.26 24.57
CA GLY A 276 10.25 12.84 23.35
C GLY A 276 10.35 11.34 23.12
N TRP A 277 10.75 11.00 21.89
CA TRP A 277 10.79 9.61 21.42
C TRP A 277 11.70 8.69 22.23
N ASP A 278 12.78 9.20 22.85
CA ASP A 278 13.69 8.33 23.63
C ASP A 278 12.98 7.81 24.90
N VAL A 279 12.21 8.67 25.57
CA VAL A 279 11.46 8.32 26.79
C VAL A 279 10.25 7.45 26.44
N ILE A 280 9.42 7.89 25.50
CA ILE A 280 8.21 7.16 25.11
C ILE A 280 8.54 5.76 24.58
N ARG A 281 9.64 5.60 23.83
CA ARG A 281 10.11 4.28 23.38
C ARG A 281 10.44 3.34 24.54
N GLU A 282 11.10 3.84 25.59
CA GLU A 282 11.42 3.06 26.79
C GLU A 282 10.15 2.72 27.57
N GLU A 283 9.19 3.64 27.66
CA GLU A 283 7.89 3.38 28.29
C GLU A 283 7.07 2.31 27.56
N ARG A 284 6.96 2.39 26.23
CA ARG A 284 6.29 1.35 25.42
C ARG A 284 6.96 0.00 25.61
N PHE A 285 8.29 -0.06 25.62
CA PHE A 285 9.04 -1.29 25.82
C PHE A 285 8.74 -1.94 27.18
N GLU A 286 8.78 -1.17 28.26
CA GLU A 286 8.46 -1.67 29.59
C GLU A 286 6.99 -2.07 29.70
N ARG A 287 6.08 -1.30 29.10
CA ARG A 287 4.65 -1.63 29.05
C ARG A 287 4.38 -2.94 28.30
N GLN A 288 5.04 -3.17 27.18
CA GLN A 288 4.93 -4.43 26.44
C GLN A 288 5.40 -5.64 27.25
N LYS A 289 6.44 -5.48 28.09
CA LYS A 289 6.85 -6.52 29.04
C LYS A 289 5.81 -6.75 30.13
N GLU A 290 5.22 -5.69 30.68
CA GLU A 290 4.13 -5.81 31.66
C GLU A 290 2.91 -6.55 31.11
N LEU A 291 2.57 -6.31 29.84
CA LEU A 291 1.47 -6.97 29.14
C LEU A 291 1.78 -8.40 28.70
N GLY A 292 3.06 -8.82 28.76
CA GLY A 292 3.52 -10.12 28.27
C GLY A 292 3.60 -10.22 26.74
N ILE A 293 3.47 -9.10 26.02
CA ILE A 293 3.66 -9.02 24.57
C ILE A 293 5.12 -9.33 24.23
N LEU A 294 6.05 -8.82 25.04
CA LEU A 294 7.46 -9.16 24.98
C LEU A 294 7.83 -10.17 26.06
N PRO A 295 8.75 -11.12 25.75
CA PRO A 295 9.40 -11.93 26.77
C PRO A 295 10.17 -11.05 27.78
N GLU A 296 10.25 -11.47 29.05
CA GLU A 296 10.98 -10.72 30.10
C GLU A 296 12.44 -10.39 29.73
N LYS A 297 13.05 -11.24 28.90
CA LYS A 297 14.45 -11.12 28.45
C LYS A 297 14.61 -10.37 27.13
N ALA A 298 13.53 -9.88 26.53
CA ALA A 298 13.64 -9.04 25.35
C ALA A 298 14.49 -7.80 25.68
N ASP A 299 15.30 -7.40 24.72
CA ASP A 299 16.14 -6.21 24.76
C ASP A 299 15.56 -5.17 23.80
N LEU A 300 15.74 -3.88 24.13
CA LEU A 300 15.32 -2.78 23.26
C LEU A 300 16.42 -2.51 22.25
N ALA A 301 16.07 -2.47 20.95
CA ALA A 301 17.00 -2.09 19.90
C ALA A 301 17.64 -0.73 20.18
N PRO A 302 18.92 -0.52 19.79
CA PRO A 302 19.53 0.80 19.89
C PRO A 302 18.74 1.83 19.07
N ARG A 303 19.06 3.11 19.29
CA ARG A 303 18.53 4.19 18.45
C ARG A 303 18.94 3.96 16.99
N ALA A 304 18.01 4.16 16.07
CA ALA A 304 18.28 4.00 14.64
C ALA A 304 19.38 4.98 14.18
N PRO A 305 20.27 4.58 13.24
CA PRO A 305 21.23 5.51 12.64
C PRO A 305 20.53 6.74 12.04
N GLY A 306 21.11 7.93 12.24
CA GLY A 306 20.53 9.20 11.75
C GLY A 306 19.52 9.86 12.69
N VAL A 307 18.90 9.11 13.61
CA VAL A 307 17.98 9.71 14.60
C VAL A 307 18.80 10.36 15.74
N PRO A 308 18.63 11.67 16.03
CA PRO A 308 19.32 12.33 17.13
C PRO A 308 18.73 11.91 18.50
N ALA A 309 19.47 12.18 19.59
CA ALA A 309 18.86 12.12 20.91
C ALA A 309 17.83 13.24 21.04
N TRP A 310 16.71 12.98 21.69
CA TRP A 310 15.70 14.02 21.92
C TRP A 310 16.30 15.22 22.68
N ASP A 311 17.13 14.94 23.69
CA ASP A 311 17.85 15.95 24.49
C ASP A 311 18.90 16.75 23.71
N ASP A 312 19.29 16.32 22.50
CA ASP A 312 20.22 17.05 21.64
C ASP A 312 19.51 18.05 20.71
N LEU A 313 18.17 17.97 20.59
CA LEU A 313 17.33 18.91 19.84
C LEU A 313 17.17 20.23 20.60
N ASN A 314 16.89 21.30 19.87
CA ASN A 314 16.51 22.58 20.45
C ASN A 314 15.00 22.63 20.79
N GLU A 315 14.58 23.65 21.56
CA GLU A 315 13.19 23.77 22.03
C GLU A 315 12.16 23.83 20.89
N GLU A 316 12.47 24.54 19.78
CA GLU A 316 11.57 24.66 18.62
C GLU A 316 11.48 23.34 17.83
N GLU A 317 12.59 22.61 17.71
CA GLU A 317 12.61 21.26 17.11
C GLU A 317 11.77 20.28 17.93
N GLN A 318 11.89 20.30 19.25
CA GLN A 318 11.11 19.43 20.14
C GLN A 318 9.61 19.72 20.03
N GLU A 319 9.21 21.01 20.03
CA GLU A 319 7.81 21.43 19.88
C GLU A 319 7.23 20.98 18.54
N LEU A 320 7.93 21.23 17.43
CA LEU A 320 7.48 20.81 16.10
C LEU A 320 7.35 19.28 15.98
N TYR A 321 8.37 18.55 16.45
CA TYR A 321 8.41 17.10 16.30
C TYR A 321 7.39 16.42 17.21
N ALA A 322 7.06 16.99 18.37
CA ALA A 322 5.96 16.53 19.21
C ALA A 322 4.61 16.70 18.50
N ARG A 323 4.36 17.86 17.85
CA ARG A 323 3.11 18.12 17.11
C ARG A 323 2.84 17.11 16.00
N PHE A 324 3.87 16.65 15.28
CA PHE A 324 3.70 15.55 14.31
C PHE A 324 3.20 14.25 14.96
N MET A 325 3.70 13.91 16.16
CA MET A 325 3.28 12.71 16.88
C MET A 325 1.90 12.86 17.53
N GLU A 326 1.56 14.05 18.04
CA GLU A 326 0.20 14.38 18.52
C GLU A 326 -0.83 14.15 17.40
N THR A 327 -0.49 14.57 16.18
CA THR A 327 -1.33 14.38 14.99
C THR A 327 -1.49 12.91 14.63
N TYR A 328 -0.39 12.15 14.61
CA TYR A 328 -0.42 10.70 14.36
C TYR A 328 -1.28 9.97 15.40
N ALA A 329 -1.09 10.26 16.68
CA ALA A 329 -1.85 9.67 17.78
C ALA A 329 -3.35 10.03 17.69
N GLY A 330 -3.67 11.29 17.38
CA GLY A 330 -5.02 11.75 17.10
C GLY A 330 -5.66 10.98 15.95
N PHE A 331 -4.94 10.79 14.85
CA PHE A 331 -5.44 10.07 13.67
C PHE A 331 -5.71 8.59 13.97
N LEU A 332 -4.89 7.94 14.79
CA LEU A 332 -5.14 6.56 15.25
C LEU A 332 -6.33 6.48 16.20
N THR A 333 -6.50 7.44 17.09
CA THR A 333 -7.67 7.53 17.99
C THR A 333 -8.97 7.70 17.21
N HIS A 334 -8.97 8.60 16.22
CA HIS A 334 -10.11 8.80 15.34
C HIS A 334 -10.47 7.53 14.56
N THR A 335 -9.46 6.83 14.04
CA THR A 335 -9.63 5.55 13.33
C THR A 335 -10.18 4.47 14.24
N ASP A 336 -9.67 4.36 15.46
CA ASP A 336 -10.17 3.46 16.50
C ASP A 336 -11.66 3.71 16.80
N GLU A 337 -12.07 4.97 16.90
CA GLU A 337 -13.49 5.32 17.08
C GLU A 337 -14.36 4.80 15.93
N GLN A 338 -13.89 4.88 14.67
CA GLN A 338 -14.64 4.34 13.54
C GLN A 338 -14.72 2.81 13.57
N VAL A 339 -13.64 2.13 13.99
CA VAL A 339 -13.70 0.69 14.27
C VAL A 339 -14.74 0.39 15.35
N GLY A 340 -14.80 1.20 16.41
CA GLY A 340 -15.83 1.11 17.46
C GLY A 340 -17.25 1.21 16.92
N LYS A 341 -17.54 2.22 16.07
CA LYS A 341 -18.86 2.39 15.43
C LYS A 341 -19.26 1.18 14.57
N LEU A 342 -18.30 0.59 13.86
CA LEU A 342 -18.53 -0.62 13.07
C LEU A 342 -18.85 -1.83 13.97
N MET A 343 -18.08 -2.02 15.05
CA MET A 343 -18.31 -3.10 16.01
C MET A 343 -19.66 -2.96 16.73
N GLU A 344 -20.01 -1.74 17.18
CA GLU A 344 -21.31 -1.44 17.80
C GLU A 344 -22.46 -1.76 16.83
N SER A 345 -22.31 -1.40 15.55
CA SER A 345 -23.32 -1.71 14.53
C SER A 345 -23.51 -3.21 14.32
N LEU A 346 -22.42 -3.99 14.32
CA LEU A 346 -22.49 -5.46 14.25
C LEU A 346 -23.16 -6.05 15.50
N GLU A 347 -22.87 -5.52 16.68
CA GLU A 347 -23.48 -5.97 17.94
C GLU A 347 -25.00 -5.67 17.94
N ASP A 348 -25.39 -4.46 17.53
CA ASP A 348 -26.80 -4.04 17.45
C ASP A 348 -27.61 -4.89 16.46
N MET A 349 -26.98 -5.35 15.36
CA MET A 349 -27.57 -6.27 14.40
C MET A 349 -27.57 -7.73 14.89
N GLY A 350 -26.80 -8.05 15.92
CA GLY A 350 -26.60 -9.42 16.41
C GLY A 350 -25.66 -10.26 15.54
N GLU A 351 -24.81 -9.62 14.73
CA GLU A 351 -23.89 -10.25 13.79
C GLU A 351 -22.46 -10.40 14.34
N LEU A 352 -22.11 -9.65 15.40
CA LEU A 352 -20.74 -9.59 15.93
C LEU A 352 -20.21 -10.96 16.39
N ASP A 353 -21.02 -11.72 17.14
CA ASP A 353 -20.59 -13.00 17.73
C ASP A 353 -20.24 -14.05 16.66
N ASN A 354 -20.98 -14.05 15.54
CA ASN A 354 -20.78 -14.95 14.38
C ASN A 354 -19.89 -14.31 13.28
N THR A 355 -19.12 -13.28 13.59
CA THR A 355 -18.16 -12.68 12.65
C THR A 355 -16.73 -12.98 13.06
N LEU A 356 -15.98 -13.66 12.18
CA LEU A 356 -14.53 -13.82 12.29
C LEU A 356 -13.84 -12.56 11.79
N ILE A 357 -13.23 -11.82 12.70
CA ILE A 357 -12.50 -10.58 12.44
C ILE A 357 -10.99 -10.85 12.51
N MET A 358 -10.30 -10.51 11.43
CA MET A 358 -8.84 -10.46 11.35
C MET A 358 -8.42 -8.99 11.24
N LEU A 359 -7.86 -8.43 12.30
CA LEU A 359 -7.31 -7.07 12.31
C LEU A 359 -5.79 -7.13 12.27
N ILE A 360 -5.19 -6.49 11.26
CA ILE A 360 -3.75 -6.45 11.06
C ILE A 360 -3.27 -5.01 10.75
N SER A 361 -1.98 -4.76 10.95
CA SER A 361 -1.25 -3.73 10.19
C SER A 361 -0.57 -4.36 8.98
N ASP A 362 -0.44 -3.65 7.86
CA ASP A 362 0.10 -4.23 6.62
C ASP A 362 1.64 -4.24 6.52
N ASN A 363 2.33 -3.38 7.27
CA ASN A 363 3.80 -3.34 7.37
C ASN A 363 4.25 -2.44 8.53
N GLY A 364 5.57 -2.39 8.74
CA GLY A 364 6.18 -1.56 9.78
C GLY A 364 5.91 -0.07 9.64
N ALA A 365 6.22 0.66 10.72
CA ALA A 365 6.11 2.11 10.73
C ALA A 365 6.93 2.75 9.59
N SER A 366 6.35 3.76 8.94
CA SER A 366 7.04 4.51 7.89
C SER A 366 8.08 5.45 8.47
N PHE A 367 9.18 5.65 7.73
CA PHE A 367 10.24 6.62 8.03
C PHE A 367 10.33 7.73 6.98
N SER A 368 9.33 7.83 6.08
CA SER A 368 9.37 8.70 4.90
C SER A 368 9.45 10.20 5.22
N GLY A 369 9.05 10.63 6.42
CA GLY A 369 9.24 12.00 6.89
C GLY A 369 10.71 12.38 7.15
N GLY A 370 11.65 11.43 7.11
CA GLY A 370 13.08 11.71 7.30
C GLY A 370 13.41 12.19 8.71
N GLU A 371 14.52 12.91 8.89
CA GLU A 371 15.00 13.32 10.23
C GLU A 371 14.09 14.34 10.93
N GLN A 372 13.31 15.12 10.17
CA GLN A 372 12.60 16.31 10.66
C GLN A 372 11.09 16.30 10.39
N GLY A 373 10.57 15.26 9.74
CA GLY A 373 9.19 15.23 9.25
C GLY A 373 9.00 16.10 8.00
N SER A 374 7.75 16.17 7.54
CA SER A 374 7.35 17.02 6.42
C SER A 374 5.89 17.43 6.57
N MET A 375 5.54 18.62 6.09
CA MET A 375 4.15 19.07 5.96
C MET A 375 3.61 18.93 4.52
N ASN A 376 4.42 18.39 3.61
CA ASN A 376 4.08 18.22 2.20
C ASN A 376 4.41 16.79 1.74
N GLN A 377 3.36 15.98 1.58
CA GLN A 377 3.45 14.58 1.15
C GLN A 377 4.27 14.38 -0.13
N ALA A 378 4.12 15.28 -1.12
CA ALA A 378 4.87 15.19 -2.36
C ALA A 378 6.36 15.43 -2.13
N MET A 379 6.74 16.40 -1.29
CA MET A 379 8.14 16.63 -0.93
C MET A 379 8.74 15.43 -0.18
N ALA A 380 8.02 14.88 0.81
CA ALA A 380 8.45 13.70 1.56
C ALA A 380 8.71 12.50 0.65
N TYR A 381 7.76 12.16 -0.23
CA TYR A 381 7.90 11.05 -1.18
C TYR A 381 9.09 11.24 -2.14
N ASN A 382 9.35 12.48 -2.52
CA ASN A 382 10.44 12.84 -3.41
C ASN A 382 11.78 13.07 -2.69
N LYS A 383 11.85 12.83 -1.38
CA LYS A 383 13.03 13.08 -0.53
C LYS A 383 13.53 14.52 -0.58
N VAL A 384 12.62 15.47 -0.82
CA VAL A 384 12.93 16.91 -0.80
C VAL A 384 12.75 17.42 0.63
N LEU A 385 13.82 17.93 1.22
CA LEU A 385 13.77 18.52 2.56
C LEU A 385 13.00 19.84 2.52
N GLN A 386 12.04 19.98 3.43
CA GLN A 386 11.33 21.23 3.66
C GLN A 386 12.12 22.11 4.65
N GLU A 387 12.09 23.43 4.46
CA GLU A 387 12.80 24.34 5.37
C GLU A 387 12.18 24.32 6.78
N PHE A 388 13.01 24.17 7.81
CA PHE A 388 12.55 24.08 9.20
C PHE A 388 11.71 25.29 9.63
N ASP A 389 12.20 26.52 9.40
CA ASP A 389 11.51 27.76 9.79
C ASP A 389 10.09 27.82 9.18
N HIS A 390 9.92 27.31 7.96
CA HIS A 390 8.61 27.25 7.31
C HIS A 390 7.68 26.25 8.00
N MET A 391 8.16 25.04 8.32
CA MET A 391 7.35 24.07 9.05
C MET A 391 6.94 24.59 10.42
N TYR A 392 7.90 25.18 11.15
CA TYR A 392 7.66 25.71 12.49
C TYR A 392 6.67 26.89 12.49
N GLU A 393 6.82 27.85 11.56
CA GLU A 393 5.89 28.99 11.42
C GLU A 393 4.46 28.57 11.05
N ASN A 394 4.28 27.39 10.47
CA ASN A 394 3.00 26.87 10.01
C ASN A 394 2.56 25.59 10.75
N MET A 395 3.15 25.26 11.90
CA MET A 395 2.91 23.98 12.59
C MET A 395 1.44 23.74 12.96
N ASP A 396 0.65 24.81 13.11
CA ASP A 396 -0.80 24.77 13.34
C ASP A 396 -1.58 24.18 12.13
N GLU A 397 -0.96 24.02 10.96
CA GLU A 397 -1.57 23.37 9.79
C GLU A 397 -1.31 21.84 9.75
N ILE A 398 -0.43 21.31 10.60
CA ILE A 398 -0.14 19.86 10.67
C ILE A 398 -1.42 19.11 11.08
N GLY A 399 -1.83 18.13 10.28
CA GLY A 399 -3.04 17.34 10.54
C GLY A 399 -4.33 17.93 9.97
N GLY A 400 -4.34 19.24 9.72
CA GLY A 400 -5.49 19.91 9.13
C GLY A 400 -5.64 19.63 7.63
N GLU A 401 -6.71 20.16 7.05
CA GLU A 401 -6.95 20.07 5.61
C GLU A 401 -5.72 20.48 4.82
N ARG A 402 -4.99 21.54 5.20
CA ARG A 402 -3.88 22.11 4.43
C ARG A 402 -2.52 21.40 4.60
N GLY A 403 -2.32 20.63 5.66
CA GLY A 403 -1.04 20.00 5.99
C GLY A 403 -1.00 18.52 5.62
N GLY A 404 -0.32 18.17 4.52
CA GLY A 404 -0.10 16.79 4.11
C GLY A 404 1.11 16.19 4.85
N SER A 405 0.96 15.90 6.14
CA SER A 405 2.11 15.66 7.02
C SER A 405 2.61 14.21 7.08
N ASP A 406 3.89 14.08 7.40
CA ASP A 406 4.53 12.82 7.79
C ASP A 406 5.51 13.09 8.93
N TYR A 407 5.57 12.19 9.92
CA TYR A 407 6.31 12.44 11.15
C TYR A 407 7.83 12.16 10.97
N PRO A 408 8.69 12.72 11.84
CA PRO A 408 10.12 12.40 11.88
C PRO A 408 10.43 10.93 12.21
N ALA A 409 11.47 10.35 11.61
CA ALA A 409 11.91 8.96 11.81
C ALA A 409 12.20 8.58 13.28
N GLY A 410 12.42 9.56 14.16
CA GLY A 410 12.49 9.36 15.61
C GLY A 410 11.21 8.77 16.20
N TRP A 411 10.04 9.11 15.65
CA TRP A 411 8.75 8.51 16.04
C TRP A 411 8.50 7.17 15.35
N ALA A 412 9.00 6.95 14.13
CA ALA A 412 8.95 5.63 13.47
C ALA A 412 9.54 4.51 14.35
N GLN A 413 10.67 4.79 15.02
CA GLN A 413 11.34 3.79 15.88
C GLN A 413 10.58 3.57 17.19
N VAL A 414 9.76 4.54 17.62
CA VAL A 414 8.86 4.40 18.76
C VAL A 414 7.74 3.45 18.35
N SER A 415 7.09 3.69 17.21
CA SER A 415 6.06 2.83 16.62
C SER A 415 6.52 1.38 16.44
N ASN A 416 7.78 1.15 16.04
CA ASN A 416 8.36 -0.19 15.86
C ASN A 416 8.98 -0.84 17.12
N THR A 417 8.79 -0.27 18.31
CA THR A 417 9.34 -0.85 19.56
C THR A 417 8.99 -2.34 19.71
N PRO A 418 9.97 -3.25 19.90
CA PRO A 418 11.37 -3.02 20.27
C PRO A 418 12.39 -3.15 19.12
N PHE A 419 11.95 -3.19 17.87
CA PHE A 419 12.75 -3.69 16.75
C PHE A 419 13.66 -2.63 16.10
N GLU A 420 14.68 -3.13 15.38
CA GLU A 420 15.44 -2.36 14.38
C GLU A 420 14.69 -2.28 13.05
N GLU A 421 15.01 -1.25 12.26
CA GLU A 421 14.53 -0.99 10.90
C GLU A 421 13.04 -0.62 10.80
N PHE A 422 12.58 -0.40 9.56
CA PHE A 422 11.29 0.22 9.23
C PHE A 422 10.62 -0.45 8.03
N LYS A 423 9.45 0.08 7.63
CA LYS A 423 8.82 -0.17 6.33
C LYS A 423 9.85 -0.19 5.20
N GLY A 424 9.71 -1.13 4.27
CA GLY A 424 10.64 -1.36 3.15
C GLY A 424 11.77 -2.36 3.46
N THR A 425 12.02 -2.69 4.73
CA THR A 425 13.08 -3.66 5.09
C THR A 425 12.51 -5.01 5.51
N THR A 426 13.23 -6.11 5.28
CA THR A 426 12.78 -7.45 5.72
C THR A 426 13.18 -7.82 7.16
N HIS A 427 13.75 -6.88 7.92
CA HIS A 427 14.07 -7.05 9.35
C HIS A 427 12.79 -6.91 10.20
N ALA A 428 12.79 -7.33 11.47
CA ALA A 428 11.58 -7.34 12.30
C ALA A 428 10.78 -6.03 12.28
N GLY A 429 11.42 -4.85 12.33
CA GLY A 429 10.70 -3.56 12.30
C GLY A 429 9.94 -3.29 11.00
N GLY A 430 10.30 -3.94 9.89
CA GLY A 430 9.57 -3.82 8.63
C GLY A 430 8.47 -4.87 8.43
N ILE A 431 8.59 -6.05 9.04
CA ILE A 431 7.71 -7.20 8.74
C ILE A 431 6.93 -7.77 9.93
N ARG A 432 7.30 -7.53 11.19
CA ARG A 432 6.62 -8.14 12.35
C ARG A 432 5.54 -7.22 12.92
N MET A 433 4.29 -7.56 12.68
CA MET A 433 3.11 -6.70 12.91
C MET A 433 2.20 -7.24 14.01
N PRO A 434 1.38 -6.37 14.65
CA PRO A 434 0.36 -6.85 15.55
C PRO A 434 -0.77 -7.47 14.72
N MET A 435 -1.30 -8.61 15.17
CA MET A 435 -2.55 -9.16 14.65
C MET A 435 -3.49 -9.49 15.79
N ILE A 436 -4.76 -9.14 15.61
CA ILE A 436 -5.84 -9.46 16.52
C ILE A 436 -6.85 -10.33 15.78
N VAL A 437 -7.26 -11.43 16.42
CA VAL A 437 -8.31 -12.34 15.92
C VAL A 437 -9.47 -12.34 16.90
N HIS A 438 -10.67 -12.04 16.42
CA HIS A 438 -11.88 -12.00 17.25
C HIS A 438 -13.01 -12.77 16.58
N TRP A 439 -13.55 -13.76 17.30
CA TRP A 439 -14.68 -14.58 16.84
C TRP A 439 -15.36 -15.26 18.04
N PRO A 440 -16.31 -14.58 18.72
CA PRO A 440 -16.88 -15.07 19.97
C PRO A 440 -17.55 -16.44 19.90
N ASP A 441 -18.19 -16.77 18.78
CA ASP A 441 -18.85 -18.08 18.59
C ASP A 441 -17.87 -19.24 18.38
N GLY A 442 -16.63 -18.95 17.94
CA GLY A 442 -15.63 -19.98 17.64
C GLY A 442 -14.36 -19.93 18.49
N ILE A 443 -14.18 -18.92 19.35
CA ILE A 443 -13.02 -18.77 20.22
C ILE A 443 -13.49 -18.54 21.67
N GLU A 444 -13.20 -19.50 22.55
CA GLU A 444 -13.52 -19.37 23.98
C GLU A 444 -12.51 -18.47 24.73
N SER A 445 -11.27 -18.43 24.24
CA SER A 445 -10.17 -17.68 24.84
C SER A 445 -10.36 -16.17 24.68
N LYS A 446 -9.97 -15.39 25.69
CA LYS A 446 -10.11 -13.92 25.69
C LYS A 446 -8.85 -13.23 26.20
N GLY A 447 -8.31 -12.32 25.39
CA GLY A 447 -7.16 -11.48 25.73
C GLY A 447 -5.83 -12.22 25.77
N GLU A 448 -5.81 -13.48 25.35
CA GLU A 448 -4.62 -14.33 25.40
C GLU A 448 -3.66 -14.04 24.24
N ILE A 449 -2.37 -14.33 24.46
CA ILE A 449 -1.30 -14.09 23.50
C ILE A 449 -0.91 -15.39 22.80
N ARG A 450 -0.70 -15.34 21.49
CA ARG A 450 -0.20 -16.41 20.62
C ARG A 450 1.18 -16.02 20.10
N ASN A 451 2.15 -16.92 20.30
CA ASN A 451 3.58 -16.68 20.02
C ASN A 451 4.07 -17.42 18.77
N GLN A 452 3.20 -18.21 18.13
CA GLN A 452 3.51 -18.99 16.95
C GLN A 452 3.90 -18.08 15.80
N PHE A 453 4.93 -18.48 15.05
CA PHE A 453 5.27 -17.80 13.80
C PHE A 453 4.09 -17.95 12.83
N THR A 454 3.58 -16.82 12.37
CA THR A 454 2.52 -16.72 11.36
C THR A 454 2.90 -15.66 10.34
N HIS A 455 2.40 -15.81 9.11
CA HIS A 455 2.58 -14.87 8.01
C HIS A 455 1.22 -14.48 7.44
N VAL A 456 1.10 -13.30 6.81
CA VAL A 456 -0.17 -12.81 6.26
C VAL A 456 -0.84 -13.76 5.26
N SER A 457 -0.07 -14.56 4.53
CA SER A 457 -0.62 -15.63 3.65
C SER A 457 -1.43 -16.68 4.42
N ASP A 458 -1.12 -16.86 5.70
CA ASP A 458 -1.72 -17.88 6.57
C ASP A 458 -3.13 -17.47 7.01
N VAL A 459 -3.47 -16.18 6.96
CA VAL A 459 -4.80 -15.65 7.33
C VAL A 459 -5.88 -16.25 6.43
N THR A 460 -5.71 -16.17 5.11
CA THR A 460 -6.70 -16.73 4.17
C THR A 460 -6.74 -18.26 4.19
N ALA A 461 -5.60 -18.92 4.42
CA ALA A 461 -5.59 -20.36 4.64
C ALA A 461 -6.39 -20.76 5.90
N THR A 462 -6.28 -19.96 6.96
CA THR A 462 -7.03 -20.14 8.22
C THR A 462 -8.52 -19.88 8.03
N VAL A 463 -8.92 -18.87 7.25
CA VAL A 463 -10.33 -18.61 6.92
C VAL A 463 -10.95 -19.80 6.19
N TYR A 464 -10.26 -20.38 5.20
CA TYR A 464 -10.78 -21.57 4.52
C TYR A 464 -10.96 -22.76 5.46
N ASP A 465 -10.01 -22.99 6.36
CA ASP A 465 -10.08 -24.07 7.33
C ASP A 465 -11.21 -23.88 8.35
N VAL A 466 -11.35 -22.68 8.92
CA VAL A 466 -12.44 -22.32 9.84
C VAL A 466 -13.81 -22.49 9.20
N LEU A 467 -13.96 -22.08 7.94
CA LEU A 467 -15.20 -22.20 7.18
C LEU A 467 -15.42 -23.61 6.60
N ASN A 468 -14.46 -24.52 6.77
CA ASN A 468 -14.45 -25.85 6.15
C ASN A 468 -14.67 -25.79 4.63
N ILE A 469 -13.96 -24.87 3.97
CA ILE A 469 -13.95 -24.66 2.52
C ILE A 469 -12.67 -25.27 1.94
N ASP A 470 -12.83 -26.22 1.01
CA ASP A 470 -11.73 -26.66 0.16
C ASP A 470 -11.51 -25.64 -0.96
N PRO A 471 -10.32 -25.01 -1.07
CA PRO A 471 -10.03 -24.09 -2.16
C PRO A 471 -10.17 -24.79 -3.51
N PRO A 472 -10.88 -24.19 -4.49
CA PRO A 472 -11.16 -24.84 -5.76
C PRO A 472 -9.88 -25.02 -6.59
N ALA A 473 -9.70 -26.22 -7.16
CA ALA A 473 -8.60 -26.49 -8.08
C ALA A 473 -8.72 -25.72 -9.42
N TYR A 474 -9.92 -25.25 -9.75
CA TYR A 474 -10.21 -24.44 -10.93
C TYR A 474 -11.20 -23.34 -10.57
N MET A 475 -10.94 -22.11 -11.01
CA MET A 475 -11.89 -21.00 -10.98
C MET A 475 -11.96 -20.38 -12.37
N ASN A 476 -13.17 -20.10 -12.86
CA ASN A 476 -13.38 -19.50 -14.19
C ASN A 476 -12.63 -20.21 -15.34
N ASP A 477 -12.60 -21.56 -15.32
CA ASP A 477 -11.83 -22.42 -16.24
C ASP A 477 -10.29 -22.32 -16.14
N THR A 478 -9.75 -21.60 -15.15
CA THR A 478 -8.32 -21.44 -14.88
C THR A 478 -7.87 -22.32 -13.71
N GLU A 479 -6.84 -23.14 -13.93
CA GLU A 479 -6.21 -23.96 -12.88
C GLU A 479 -5.57 -23.07 -11.83
N GLN A 480 -5.90 -23.30 -10.57
CA GLN A 480 -5.45 -22.46 -9.47
C GLN A 480 -4.09 -22.91 -8.95
N MET A 481 -3.20 -21.96 -8.67
CA MET A 481 -1.92 -22.25 -8.03
C MET A 481 -2.14 -22.63 -6.56
N GLU A 482 -1.20 -23.39 -6.01
CA GLU A 482 -1.24 -23.85 -4.62
C GLU A 482 -1.28 -22.67 -3.64
N ILE A 483 -2.05 -22.81 -2.57
CA ILE A 483 -2.03 -21.88 -1.44
C ILE A 483 -0.75 -22.16 -0.65
N THR A 484 0.11 -21.16 -0.47
CA THR A 484 1.36 -21.30 0.29
C THR A 484 1.21 -20.97 1.77
N GLY A 485 0.09 -20.34 2.15
CA GLY A 485 -0.28 -20.14 3.55
C GLY A 485 -0.66 -21.45 4.22
N VAL A 486 -0.45 -21.53 5.54
CA VAL A 486 -0.83 -22.67 6.36
C VAL A 486 -1.80 -22.21 7.44
N SER A 487 -2.91 -22.94 7.64
CA SER A 487 -3.88 -22.58 8.67
C SER A 487 -3.25 -22.61 10.06
N PHE A 488 -3.52 -21.58 10.86
CA PHE A 488 -3.18 -21.52 12.28
C PHE A 488 -4.41 -21.65 13.19
N SER A 489 -5.56 -22.10 12.67
CA SER A 489 -6.81 -22.25 13.44
C SER A 489 -6.64 -23.10 14.72
N GLU A 490 -5.77 -24.13 14.70
CA GLU A 490 -5.47 -24.95 15.88
C GLU A 490 -4.94 -24.12 17.05
N SER A 491 -4.27 -23.00 16.77
CA SER A 491 -3.78 -22.09 17.80
C SER A 491 -4.90 -21.33 18.53
N PHE A 492 -6.13 -21.34 18.04
CA PHE A 492 -7.24 -20.66 18.73
C PHE A 492 -7.50 -21.25 20.12
N ASP A 493 -7.44 -22.58 20.22
CA ASP A 493 -7.72 -23.32 21.46
C ASP A 493 -6.46 -23.92 22.13
N ASP A 494 -5.33 -24.00 21.41
CA ASP A 494 -4.09 -24.57 21.92
C ASP A 494 -2.91 -23.58 21.82
N LEU A 495 -2.46 -23.10 22.98
CA LEU A 495 -1.31 -22.20 23.14
C LEU A 495 0.00 -22.77 22.60
N ASP A 496 0.13 -24.10 22.52
CA ASP A 496 1.33 -24.81 22.07
C ASP A 496 1.15 -25.41 20.67
N ALA A 497 0.06 -25.07 19.96
CA ALA A 497 -0.23 -25.59 18.62
C ALA A 497 0.94 -25.34 17.66
N PHE A 498 1.28 -26.37 16.88
CA PHE A 498 2.19 -26.23 15.76
C PHE A 498 1.40 -25.81 14.53
N THR A 499 1.62 -24.60 14.03
CA THR A 499 0.88 -24.03 12.88
C THR A 499 1.20 -24.71 11.55
N GLY A 500 2.14 -25.66 11.49
CA GLY A 500 2.61 -26.23 10.23
C GLY A 500 3.53 -25.32 9.42
N LYS A 501 3.81 -24.09 9.90
CA LYS A 501 4.69 -23.13 9.26
C LYS A 501 6.13 -23.29 9.78
N ASP A 502 6.91 -24.10 9.09
CA ASP A 502 8.33 -24.33 9.41
C ASP A 502 9.25 -23.34 8.69
N THR A 503 8.85 -22.81 7.53
CA THR A 503 9.68 -21.97 6.65
C THR A 503 8.91 -20.78 6.09
N GLN A 504 9.53 -19.61 6.08
CA GLN A 504 9.03 -18.43 5.37
C GLN A 504 10.21 -17.56 4.91
N TYR A 505 10.28 -17.28 3.60
CA TYR A 505 11.25 -16.34 3.04
C TYR A 505 10.59 -14.97 2.81
N PHE A 506 11.42 -13.94 2.76
CA PHE A 506 11.07 -12.56 2.43
C PHE A 506 12.14 -11.99 1.49
N GLU A 507 11.69 -11.15 0.57
CA GLU A 507 12.54 -10.34 -0.29
C GLU A 507 11.81 -9.03 -0.60
N HIS A 508 12.52 -7.91 -0.54
CA HIS A 508 12.03 -6.65 -1.08
C HIS A 508 13.22 -5.74 -1.39
N SER A 509 13.29 -5.27 -2.64
CA SER A 509 14.32 -4.32 -3.10
C SER A 509 15.75 -4.77 -2.74
N GLY A 510 16.01 -6.09 -2.74
CA GLY A 510 17.32 -6.65 -2.39
C GLY A 510 17.53 -6.99 -0.92
N HIS A 511 16.69 -6.47 0.00
CA HIS A 511 16.66 -6.93 1.39
C HIS A 511 16.12 -8.35 1.45
N ARG A 512 16.74 -9.20 2.26
CA ARG A 512 16.49 -10.65 2.25
C ARG A 512 16.36 -11.19 3.65
N THR A 513 15.42 -12.11 3.84
CA THR A 513 15.24 -12.79 5.12
C THR A 513 14.68 -14.17 4.91
N ILE A 514 15.10 -15.12 5.74
CA ILE A 514 14.44 -16.41 5.86
C ILE A 514 14.30 -16.82 7.31
N TYR A 515 13.11 -17.28 7.65
CA TYR A 515 12.83 -18.02 8.87
C TYR A 515 12.77 -19.52 8.53
N HIS A 516 13.43 -20.35 9.36
CA HIS A 516 13.27 -21.80 9.33
C HIS A 516 13.48 -22.42 10.73
N ASP A 517 12.47 -23.14 11.24
CA ASP A 517 12.54 -23.91 12.50
C ASP A 517 13.13 -23.11 13.69
N GLY A 518 12.66 -21.89 13.88
CA GLY A 518 13.09 -21.00 14.97
C GLY A 518 14.37 -20.21 14.70
N TRP A 519 15.07 -20.46 13.60
CA TRP A 519 16.21 -19.65 13.17
C TRP A 519 15.78 -18.63 12.12
N LYS A 520 16.39 -17.44 12.17
CA LYS A 520 16.18 -16.40 11.16
C LYS A 520 17.51 -15.86 10.65
N ALA A 521 17.70 -15.85 9.34
CA ALA A 521 18.82 -15.18 8.69
C ALA A 521 18.32 -13.92 7.99
N VAL A 522 19.01 -12.79 8.17
CA VAL A 522 18.60 -11.47 7.65
C VAL A 522 19.79 -10.79 6.98
N SER A 523 19.53 -10.14 5.85
CA SER A 523 20.46 -9.27 5.14
C SER A 523 19.73 -8.00 4.69
N VAL A 524 20.21 -6.86 5.19
CA VAL A 524 19.75 -5.53 4.76
C VAL A 524 20.76 -5.05 3.72
N HIS A 525 20.35 -5.04 2.45
CA HIS A 525 21.17 -4.60 1.33
C HIS A 525 21.49 -3.09 1.42
N GLU A 526 22.71 -2.72 1.04
CA GLU A 526 23.11 -1.33 0.83
C GLU A 526 23.01 -1.02 -0.68
N PRO A 527 22.02 -0.22 -1.12
CA PRO A 527 21.87 0.08 -2.53
C PRO A 527 23.14 0.61 -3.23
N GLY A 528 23.38 0.18 -4.46
CA GLY A 528 24.55 0.47 -5.29
C GLY A 528 25.72 -0.50 -5.11
N THR A 529 25.56 -1.53 -4.26
CA THR A 529 26.59 -2.55 -3.99
C THR A 529 26.24 -3.90 -4.61
N ASP A 530 27.20 -4.82 -4.71
CA ASP A 530 26.89 -6.17 -5.21
C ASP A 530 26.15 -6.97 -4.12
N PHE A 531 24.98 -7.55 -4.44
CA PHE A 531 24.25 -8.43 -3.51
C PHE A 531 25.09 -9.59 -2.93
N ALA A 532 26.18 -9.98 -3.60
CA ALA A 532 27.12 -10.99 -3.12
C ALA A 532 28.02 -10.49 -1.97
N ASP A 533 28.18 -9.17 -1.82
CA ASP A 533 28.96 -8.53 -0.76
C ASP A 533 28.13 -8.25 0.50
N ASP A 534 26.81 -8.43 0.43
CA ASP A 534 25.91 -8.22 1.56
C ASP A 534 26.25 -9.11 2.76
N ARG A 535 26.22 -8.49 3.95
CA ARG A 535 26.39 -9.21 5.22
C ARG A 535 25.07 -9.83 5.65
N TRP A 536 25.09 -11.13 5.91
CA TRP A 536 24.01 -11.83 6.60
C TRP A 536 24.27 -11.89 8.10
N LYS A 537 23.22 -11.61 8.88
CA LYS A 537 23.13 -11.84 10.33
C LYS A 537 22.30 -13.10 10.59
N LEU A 538 22.51 -13.76 11.73
CA LEU A 538 21.75 -14.94 12.16
C LEU A 538 21.18 -14.75 13.57
N PHE A 539 19.91 -15.12 13.77
CA PHE A 539 19.21 -14.98 15.05
C PHE A 539 18.47 -16.27 15.43
N ASP A 540 18.41 -16.57 16.73
CA ASP A 540 17.55 -17.61 17.32
C ASP A 540 16.27 -16.94 17.88
N GLN A 541 15.17 -17.08 17.16
CA GLN A 541 13.89 -16.44 17.50
C GLN A 541 13.27 -16.99 18.80
N SER A 542 13.73 -18.15 19.29
CA SER A 542 13.24 -18.71 20.56
C SER A 542 13.81 -18.00 21.78
N SER A 543 14.92 -17.28 21.62
CA SER A 543 15.63 -16.61 22.72
C SER A 543 15.91 -15.13 22.47
N ASP A 544 15.88 -14.67 21.22
CA ASP A 544 16.11 -13.29 20.80
C ASP A 544 14.92 -12.76 20.01
N PHE A 545 13.92 -12.25 20.74
CA PHE A 545 12.70 -11.70 20.14
C PHE A 545 12.97 -10.46 19.28
N SER A 546 13.97 -9.66 19.66
CA SER A 546 14.24 -8.34 19.08
C SER A 546 15.30 -8.35 17.97
N GLU A 547 15.92 -9.50 17.69
CA GLU A 547 16.91 -9.69 16.61
C GLU A 547 18.19 -8.85 16.81
N LEU A 548 18.75 -8.87 18.02
CA LEU A 548 19.92 -8.04 18.38
C LEU A 548 21.22 -8.83 18.55
N ASN A 549 21.14 -10.14 18.75
CA ASN A 549 22.28 -11.00 19.01
C ASN A 549 22.69 -11.76 17.73
N ASP A 550 23.55 -11.16 16.92
CA ASP A 550 24.07 -11.81 15.70
C ASP A 550 24.94 -13.04 16.03
N LEU A 551 24.42 -14.21 15.69
CA LEU A 551 25.01 -15.52 15.92
C LEU A 551 25.74 -16.09 14.69
N ALA A 552 25.89 -15.31 13.61
CA ALA A 552 26.48 -15.76 12.34
C ALA A 552 27.89 -16.35 12.51
N GLU A 553 28.74 -15.74 13.34
CA GLU A 553 30.10 -16.23 13.62
C GLU A 553 30.10 -17.48 14.49
N GLU A 554 29.10 -17.68 15.35
CA GLU A 554 29.00 -18.82 16.26
C GLU A 554 28.42 -20.06 15.56
N TYR A 555 27.45 -19.87 14.66
CA TYR A 555 26.76 -20.94 13.93
C TYR A 555 26.81 -20.73 12.40
N PRO A 556 28.01 -20.64 11.79
CA PRO A 556 28.14 -20.35 10.35
C PRO A 556 27.51 -21.42 9.46
N GLU A 557 27.53 -22.68 9.89
CA GLU A 557 26.89 -23.78 9.15
C GLU A 557 25.35 -23.66 9.14
N VAL A 558 24.75 -23.10 10.20
CA VAL A 558 23.30 -22.84 10.23
C VAL A 558 22.98 -21.71 9.26
N LEU A 559 23.77 -20.65 9.29
CA LEU A 559 23.62 -19.52 8.38
C LEU A 559 23.74 -19.94 6.91
N ASP A 560 24.78 -20.69 6.55
CA ASP A 560 24.98 -21.16 5.16
C ASP A 560 23.80 -21.99 4.67
N ASN A 561 23.25 -22.89 5.52
CA ASN A 561 22.06 -23.67 5.16
C ASN A 561 20.81 -22.81 4.97
N LEU A 562 20.62 -21.76 5.78
CA LEU A 562 19.51 -20.82 5.61
C LEU A 562 19.66 -19.99 4.35
N ILE A 563 20.86 -19.51 4.02
CA ILE A 563 21.12 -18.79 2.77
C ILE A 563 20.80 -19.68 1.56
N ASP A 564 21.25 -20.94 1.57
CA ASP A 564 20.92 -21.91 0.53
C ASP A 564 19.41 -22.14 0.42
N LEU A 565 18.71 -22.27 1.56
CA LEU A 565 17.25 -22.42 1.60
C LEU A 565 16.52 -21.18 1.09
N TRP A 566 17.03 -19.98 1.42
CA TRP A 566 16.48 -18.72 0.92
C TRP A 566 16.54 -18.68 -0.61
N HIS A 567 17.65 -19.10 -1.21
CA HIS A 567 17.77 -19.17 -2.67
C HIS A 567 16.79 -20.17 -3.28
N VAL A 568 16.53 -21.31 -2.63
CA VAL A 568 15.55 -22.30 -3.11
C VAL A 568 14.13 -21.73 -3.08
N GLU A 569 13.72 -21.10 -1.98
CA GLU A 569 12.39 -20.49 -1.88
C GLU A 569 12.25 -19.26 -2.80
N ALA A 570 13.30 -18.45 -2.96
CA ALA A 570 13.33 -17.32 -3.88
C ALA A 570 13.19 -17.77 -5.35
N GLU A 571 13.87 -18.85 -5.76
CA GLU A 571 13.71 -19.41 -7.11
C GLU A 571 12.31 -20.00 -7.33
N LYS A 572 11.77 -20.71 -6.32
CA LYS A 572 10.42 -21.30 -6.36
C LYS A 572 9.31 -20.27 -6.51
N ASN A 573 9.41 -19.14 -5.79
CA ASN A 573 8.43 -18.05 -5.84
C ASN A 573 8.78 -16.98 -6.88
N GLY A 574 9.92 -17.13 -7.56
CA GLY A 574 10.33 -16.29 -8.67
C GLY A 574 10.73 -14.87 -8.27
N ALA A 575 11.34 -14.70 -7.09
CA ALA A 575 11.95 -13.46 -6.61
C ALA A 575 13.34 -13.17 -7.25
N LEU A 576 13.80 -14.02 -8.17
CA LEU A 576 15.08 -13.86 -8.87
C LEU A 576 14.86 -13.48 -10.36
N PRO A 577 15.73 -12.66 -10.96
CA PRO A 577 16.90 -12.00 -10.33
C PRO A 577 16.49 -10.91 -9.33
N LEU A 578 17.35 -10.67 -8.34
CA LEU A 578 17.18 -9.55 -7.41
C LEU A 578 17.26 -8.21 -8.14
N SER A 579 16.51 -7.24 -7.64
CA SER A 579 16.57 -5.86 -8.09
C SER A 579 16.45 -4.93 -6.89
N GLU A 580 17.38 -4.00 -6.79
CA GLU A 580 17.43 -2.91 -5.79
C GLU A 580 16.97 -1.58 -6.40
N ASN A 581 16.78 -1.56 -7.72
CA ASN A 581 16.64 -0.33 -8.45
C ASN A 581 15.17 0.10 -8.47
N PHE A 582 14.78 0.83 -7.42
CA PHE A 582 13.50 1.53 -7.32
C PHE A 582 13.22 2.36 -8.58
N LEU A 583 14.25 3.00 -9.15
CA LEU A 583 14.16 3.79 -10.35
C LEU A 583 13.89 2.94 -11.59
N ASP A 584 14.42 1.71 -11.68
CA ASP A 584 14.08 0.80 -12.77
C ASP A 584 12.57 0.50 -12.81
N GLY A 585 11.91 0.35 -11.67
CA GLY A 585 10.47 0.13 -11.63
C GLY A 585 9.64 1.36 -12.01
N LEU A 586 10.15 2.57 -11.76
CA LEU A 586 9.47 3.86 -11.99
C LEU A 586 9.69 4.38 -13.43
N GLY A 587 10.92 4.24 -13.93
CA GLY A 587 11.39 4.78 -15.21
C GLY A 587 11.39 3.77 -16.36
N ASN A 588 11.45 2.45 -16.09
CA ASN A 588 11.14 1.49 -17.15
C ASN A 588 9.64 1.50 -17.37
N LEU A 589 9.25 2.00 -18.54
CA LEU A 589 7.90 1.90 -19.05
C LEU A 589 7.91 0.81 -20.13
N PRO A 590 7.59 -0.46 -19.79
CA PRO A 590 7.46 -1.51 -20.80
C PRO A 590 6.57 -1.07 -21.96
N ASP A 591 6.83 -1.56 -23.18
CA ASP A 591 6.05 -1.18 -24.37
C ASP A 591 4.53 -1.42 -24.23
N ASP A 592 4.11 -2.33 -23.34
CA ASP A 592 2.71 -2.62 -23.02
C ASP A 592 2.15 -1.78 -21.86
N ASN A 593 2.93 -0.87 -21.29
CA ASN A 593 2.51 0.08 -20.25
C ASN A 593 1.80 1.30 -20.90
N LEU A 594 0.68 1.73 -20.33
CA LEU A 594 -0.09 2.87 -20.84
C LEU A 594 0.74 4.16 -20.92
N ARG A 595 1.62 4.38 -19.94
CA ARG A 595 2.51 5.56 -19.85
C ARG A 595 3.65 5.53 -20.87
N ALA A 596 3.95 4.39 -21.51
CA ALA A 596 5.01 4.27 -22.52
C ALA A 596 4.67 4.99 -23.85
N ARG A 597 3.42 5.44 -24.03
CA ARG A 597 2.98 6.10 -25.27
C ARG A 597 3.67 7.46 -25.44
N GLU A 598 3.98 7.79 -26.69
CA GLU A 598 4.52 9.12 -27.05
C GLU A 598 3.42 10.19 -27.18
N SER A 599 2.15 9.79 -27.12
CA SER A 599 1.03 10.66 -27.48
C SER A 599 -0.25 10.31 -26.72
N PHE A 600 -0.80 11.30 -26.02
CA PHE A 600 -2.06 11.21 -25.28
C PHE A 600 -2.97 12.34 -25.70
N LYS A 601 -4.21 12.02 -26.04
CA LYS A 601 -5.20 12.99 -26.47
C LYS A 601 -6.47 12.81 -25.64
N PHE A 602 -6.73 13.77 -24.77
CA PHE A 602 -7.88 13.81 -23.89
C PHE A 602 -8.93 14.76 -24.47
N TYR A 603 -10.20 14.45 -24.24
CA TYR A 603 -11.34 15.20 -24.76
C TYR A 603 -12.17 15.75 -23.60
N PRO A 604 -12.86 16.89 -23.77
CA PRO A 604 -13.77 17.41 -22.76
C PRO A 604 -14.82 16.38 -22.34
N GLY A 605 -15.18 16.36 -21.06
CA GLY A 605 -16.12 15.40 -20.48
C GLY A 605 -15.52 14.03 -20.16
N MET A 606 -14.21 13.85 -20.31
CA MET A 606 -13.49 12.73 -19.72
C MET A 606 -13.64 12.77 -18.19
N SER A 607 -13.80 11.60 -17.56
CA SER A 607 -13.75 11.47 -16.10
C SER A 607 -12.32 11.70 -15.57
N HIS A 608 -12.22 12.06 -14.30
CA HIS A 608 -10.97 12.14 -13.56
C HIS A 608 -10.08 10.92 -13.80
N LEU A 609 -8.78 11.17 -13.96
CA LEU A 609 -7.76 10.15 -14.18
C LEU A 609 -6.75 10.20 -13.05
N SER A 610 -6.54 9.10 -12.32
CA SER A 610 -5.53 9.03 -11.25
C SER A 610 -4.15 9.50 -11.72
N GLU A 611 -3.32 9.96 -10.78
CA GLU A 611 -1.96 10.42 -11.13
C GLU A 611 -1.20 9.30 -11.82
N SER A 612 -1.16 8.08 -11.26
CA SER A 612 -0.38 6.97 -11.82
C SER A 612 -0.83 6.52 -13.22
N ALA A 613 -2.06 6.83 -13.64
CA ALA A 613 -2.54 6.54 -15.00
C ALA A 613 -2.36 7.73 -15.96
N SER A 614 -1.99 8.91 -15.45
CA SER A 614 -1.77 10.14 -16.22
C SER A 614 -0.42 10.15 -16.96
N PRO A 615 -0.23 10.98 -18.00
CA PRO A 615 1.03 11.04 -18.74
C PRO A 615 2.22 11.44 -17.85
N LEU A 616 3.33 10.70 -17.93
CA LEU A 616 4.53 10.99 -17.15
C LEU A 616 5.34 12.12 -17.80
N THR A 617 5.38 13.30 -17.16
CA THR A 617 6.08 14.50 -17.66
C THR A 617 7.45 14.75 -17.03
N LEU A 618 7.90 13.89 -16.12
CA LEU A 618 9.20 14.04 -15.44
C LEU A 618 10.37 13.71 -16.38
N ASP A 619 11.47 14.45 -16.22
CA ASP A 619 12.77 14.23 -16.87
C ASP A 619 12.76 13.98 -18.39
N ARG A 620 11.88 14.65 -19.13
CA ARG A 620 11.83 14.54 -20.59
C ARG A 620 11.32 15.80 -21.29
N ASN A 621 11.58 15.90 -22.59
CA ASN A 621 10.99 16.92 -23.44
C ASN A 621 9.53 16.56 -23.77
N TYR A 622 8.64 17.55 -23.69
CA TYR A 622 7.24 17.38 -24.08
C TYR A 622 6.58 18.67 -24.55
N GLU A 623 5.50 18.52 -25.30
CA GLU A 623 4.61 19.60 -25.70
C GLU A 623 3.17 19.25 -25.29
N ILE A 624 2.45 20.22 -24.72
CA ILE A 624 1.01 20.15 -24.46
C ILE A 624 0.31 21.15 -25.38
N THR A 625 -0.67 20.70 -26.15
CA THR A 625 -1.49 21.53 -27.04
C THR A 625 -2.96 21.50 -26.63
N ILE A 626 -3.57 22.67 -26.45
CA ILE A 626 -4.96 22.86 -26.03
C ILE A 626 -5.64 23.86 -26.97
N PRO A 627 -6.30 23.41 -28.05
CA PRO A 627 -7.13 24.29 -28.87
C PRO A 627 -8.43 24.62 -28.13
N ILE A 628 -8.77 25.90 -28.11
CA ILE A 628 -9.96 26.44 -27.44
C ILE A 628 -10.70 27.43 -28.34
N ASP A 629 -12.00 27.60 -28.12
CA ASP A 629 -12.81 28.69 -28.65
C ASP A 629 -13.42 29.46 -27.46
N ILE A 630 -13.27 30.78 -27.45
CA ILE A 630 -13.64 31.64 -26.31
C ILE A 630 -14.41 32.88 -26.74
N GLU A 631 -15.35 33.30 -25.89
CA GLU A 631 -16.01 34.60 -25.93
C GLU A 631 -15.41 35.60 -24.93
N GLU A 632 -15.86 36.85 -24.99
CA GLU A 632 -15.48 37.87 -24.01
C GLU A 632 -15.90 37.42 -22.59
N ASN A 633 -14.94 37.38 -21.66
CA ASN A 633 -15.07 36.97 -20.26
C ASN A 633 -15.10 35.45 -19.98
N ASP A 634 -14.80 34.59 -20.96
CA ASP A 634 -14.59 33.18 -20.63
C ASP A 634 -13.38 33.00 -19.71
N GLU A 635 -13.56 32.18 -18.68
CA GLU A 635 -12.57 31.88 -17.64
C GLU A 635 -12.67 30.42 -17.20
N GLY A 636 -11.65 29.93 -16.49
CA GLY A 636 -11.62 28.61 -15.88
C GLY A 636 -10.37 27.80 -16.22
N VAL A 637 -10.28 26.61 -15.63
CA VAL A 637 -9.15 25.69 -15.80
C VAL A 637 -9.27 24.94 -17.12
N LEU A 638 -8.21 24.94 -17.91
CA LEU A 638 -8.12 24.18 -19.16
C LEU A 638 -7.65 22.74 -18.89
N LEU A 639 -6.71 22.58 -17.96
CA LEU A 639 -6.05 21.33 -17.62
C LEU A 639 -5.41 21.48 -16.24
N ALA A 640 -5.63 20.51 -15.35
CA ALA A 640 -4.95 20.43 -14.07
C ALA A 640 -4.45 19.01 -13.83
N LEU A 641 -3.30 18.89 -13.18
CA LEU A 641 -2.81 17.65 -12.58
C LEU A 641 -2.22 17.96 -11.21
N GLY A 642 -2.69 17.28 -10.18
CA GLY A 642 -2.20 17.41 -8.81
C GLY A 642 -3.09 18.31 -7.94
N ASN A 643 -2.50 18.90 -6.91
CA ASN A 643 -3.23 19.69 -5.92
C ASN A 643 -2.39 20.86 -5.39
N ARG A 644 -2.86 21.50 -4.32
CA ARG A 644 -2.15 22.64 -3.69
C ARG A 644 -0.71 22.31 -3.25
N ALA A 645 -0.41 21.05 -2.95
CA ALA A 645 0.90 20.63 -2.44
C ALA A 645 1.92 20.47 -3.57
N SER A 646 1.48 19.96 -4.73
CA SER A 646 2.31 19.87 -5.94
C SER A 646 1.45 19.54 -7.16
N GLY A 647 1.90 19.95 -8.35
CA GLY A 647 1.15 19.74 -9.58
C GLY A 647 1.41 20.81 -10.65
N TYR A 648 0.63 20.78 -11.72
CA TYR A 648 0.59 21.86 -12.71
C TYR A 648 -0.82 22.14 -13.21
N THR A 649 -1.05 23.37 -13.65
CA THR A 649 -2.36 23.81 -14.14
C THR A 649 -2.24 24.85 -15.24
N PHE A 650 -3.18 24.79 -16.18
CA PHE A 650 -3.45 25.80 -17.19
C PHE A 650 -4.82 26.40 -16.90
N TYR A 651 -4.91 27.73 -16.82
CA TYR A 651 -6.19 28.37 -16.58
C TYR A 651 -6.26 29.76 -17.23
N ILE A 652 -7.49 30.19 -17.52
CA ILE A 652 -7.78 31.54 -17.98
C ILE A 652 -8.47 32.29 -16.84
N LYS A 653 -7.93 33.44 -16.46
CA LYS A 653 -8.52 34.31 -15.43
C LYS A 653 -8.31 35.76 -15.82
N ASP A 654 -9.35 36.58 -15.64
CA ASP A 654 -9.32 38.01 -16.00
C ASP A 654 -8.89 38.25 -17.47
N GLY A 655 -9.22 37.29 -18.35
CA GLY A 655 -8.89 37.29 -19.77
C GLY A 655 -7.45 36.88 -20.11
N GLU A 656 -6.58 36.66 -19.13
CA GLU A 656 -5.19 36.22 -19.34
C GLU A 656 -5.06 34.70 -19.20
N LEU A 657 -4.14 34.12 -19.98
CA LEU A 657 -3.75 32.71 -19.88
C LEU A 657 -2.61 32.57 -18.87
N HIS A 658 -2.71 31.56 -18.02
CA HIS A 658 -1.70 31.20 -17.04
C HIS A 658 -1.32 29.73 -17.17
N TYR A 659 -0.04 29.45 -16.98
CA TYR A 659 0.50 28.14 -16.65
C TYR A 659 1.20 28.25 -15.30
N GLU A 660 0.93 27.31 -14.40
CA GLU A 660 1.65 27.18 -13.13
C GLU A 660 2.16 25.76 -12.94
N TYR A 661 3.38 25.64 -12.43
CA TYR A 661 3.96 24.41 -11.90
C TYR A 661 4.34 24.63 -10.44
N ASN A 662 3.94 23.72 -9.56
CA ASN A 662 4.26 23.72 -8.14
C ASN A 662 5.01 22.44 -7.79
N ASN A 663 6.25 22.55 -7.32
CA ASN A 663 7.04 21.41 -6.86
C ASN A 663 6.96 21.21 -5.33
N GLY A 664 6.11 21.97 -4.64
CA GLY A 664 5.97 21.96 -3.18
C GLY A 664 6.85 22.96 -2.46
N ALA A 665 8.05 23.24 -2.97
CA ALA A 665 8.95 24.26 -2.44
C ALA A 665 8.77 25.64 -3.12
N GLU A 666 8.62 25.62 -4.44
CA GLU A 666 8.51 26.78 -5.30
C GLU A 666 7.37 26.64 -6.31
N ARG A 667 6.85 27.80 -6.74
CA ARG A 667 5.81 27.91 -7.77
C ARG A 667 6.34 28.72 -8.95
N TYR A 668 6.29 28.11 -10.13
CA TYR A 668 6.74 28.70 -11.39
C TYR A 668 5.51 29.08 -12.22
N THR A 669 5.29 30.38 -12.38
CA THR A 669 4.12 30.92 -13.12
C THR A 669 4.56 31.57 -14.43
N ILE A 670 3.89 31.23 -15.52
CA ILE A 670 3.99 31.90 -16.82
C ILE A 670 2.62 32.47 -17.17
N SER A 671 2.52 33.79 -17.33
CA SER A 671 1.28 34.48 -17.71
C SER A 671 1.42 35.13 -19.08
N SER A 672 0.34 35.19 -19.85
CA SER A 672 0.35 35.86 -21.16
C SER A 672 0.59 37.36 -21.06
N GLY A 673 0.16 38.00 -19.96
CA GLY A 673 0.22 39.45 -19.73
C GLY A 673 -0.64 40.28 -20.70
N THR A 674 -1.43 39.61 -21.54
CA THR A 674 -2.40 40.19 -22.46
C THR A 674 -3.60 39.28 -22.59
N ALA A 675 -4.77 39.89 -22.76
CA ALA A 675 -6.00 39.15 -22.98
C ALA A 675 -5.96 38.33 -24.28
N LEU A 676 -6.59 37.15 -24.27
CA LEU A 676 -6.76 36.34 -25.48
C LEU A 676 -7.72 37.02 -26.46
N GLU A 677 -7.54 36.76 -27.76
CA GLU A 677 -8.49 37.23 -28.79
C GLU A 677 -9.74 36.34 -28.80
N GLU A 678 -10.93 36.91 -28.97
CA GLU A 678 -12.17 36.14 -29.12
C GLU A 678 -12.10 35.16 -30.30
N GLY A 679 -12.71 33.99 -30.12
CA GLY A 679 -12.75 32.89 -31.08
C GLY A 679 -11.66 31.84 -30.85
N ALA A 680 -11.28 31.16 -31.94
CA ALA A 680 -10.33 30.06 -31.90
C ALA A 680 -8.90 30.51 -31.54
N ASN A 681 -8.35 29.90 -30.50
CA ASN A 681 -6.97 30.04 -30.07
C ASN A 681 -6.34 28.65 -29.88
N GLU A 682 -5.05 28.52 -30.20
CA GLU A 682 -4.28 27.31 -29.88
C GLU A 682 -3.29 27.62 -28.76
N ILE A 683 -3.50 27.03 -27.58
CA ILE A 683 -2.55 27.14 -26.48
C ILE A 683 -1.52 26.04 -26.62
N ARG A 684 -0.23 26.38 -26.53
CA ARG A 684 0.86 25.38 -26.51
C ARG A 684 1.82 25.65 -25.37
N TYR A 685 2.28 24.60 -24.72
CA TYR A 685 3.36 24.64 -23.73
C TYR A 685 4.45 23.67 -24.15
N ASN A 686 5.66 24.16 -24.29
CA ASN A 686 6.83 23.35 -24.60
C ASN A 686 7.75 23.32 -23.38
N PHE A 687 8.06 22.13 -22.89
CA PHE A 687 9.05 21.91 -21.85
C PHE A 687 10.29 21.29 -22.48
N GLN A 688 11.40 22.01 -22.36
CA GLN A 688 12.71 21.52 -22.76
C GLN A 688 13.50 21.12 -21.51
N ASN A 689 13.78 19.82 -21.34
CA ASN A 689 14.68 19.35 -20.30
C ASN A 689 16.08 19.96 -20.51
N THR A 690 16.63 20.54 -19.44
CA THR A 690 17.97 21.16 -19.45
C THR A 690 18.97 20.46 -18.53
N GLY A 691 18.52 19.43 -17.81
CA GLY A 691 19.29 18.62 -16.85
C GLY A 691 18.33 17.82 -15.97
N ASP A 692 18.90 17.05 -15.04
CA ASP A 692 18.12 16.25 -14.09
C ASP A 692 17.18 17.16 -13.29
N ASN A 693 15.90 16.76 -13.23
CA ASN A 693 14.82 17.42 -12.49
C ASN A 693 14.64 18.90 -12.81
N GLN A 694 14.97 19.34 -14.02
CA GLN A 694 14.84 20.75 -14.41
C GLN A 694 14.68 20.96 -15.91
N GLY A 695 14.01 22.05 -16.28
CA GLY A 695 13.86 22.42 -17.67
C GLY A 695 13.37 23.84 -17.87
N LYS A 696 13.23 24.21 -19.14
CA LYS A 696 12.69 25.50 -19.55
C LYS A 696 11.31 25.30 -20.17
N GLY A 697 10.29 25.83 -19.49
CA GLY A 697 8.93 25.91 -19.98
C GLY A 697 8.71 27.16 -20.82
N THR A 698 8.10 27.03 -22.01
CA THR A 698 7.70 28.15 -22.86
C THR A 698 6.22 28.04 -23.20
N LEU A 699 5.45 29.09 -22.88
CA LEU A 699 4.02 29.17 -23.15
C LEU A 699 3.76 29.97 -24.43
N TYR A 700 2.83 29.49 -25.25
CA TYR A 700 2.46 30.07 -26.54
C TYR A 700 0.96 30.28 -26.64
N ILE A 701 0.57 31.35 -27.32
CA ILE A 701 -0.77 31.55 -27.87
C ILE A 701 -0.62 31.59 -29.40
N ASN A 702 -1.25 30.64 -30.08
CA ASN A 702 -1.07 30.38 -31.50
C ASN A 702 0.43 30.18 -31.85
N ASP A 703 0.97 30.97 -32.78
CA ASP A 703 2.38 30.92 -33.19
C ASP A 703 3.31 31.82 -32.34
N GLY A 704 2.76 32.56 -31.36
CA GLY A 704 3.50 33.57 -30.61
C GLY A 704 3.86 33.12 -29.19
N PRO A 705 5.16 33.09 -28.79
CA PRO A 705 5.53 32.86 -27.40
C PRO A 705 5.05 34.04 -26.53
N VAL A 706 4.46 33.74 -25.39
CA VAL A 706 3.92 34.75 -24.45
C VAL A 706 4.70 34.83 -23.14
N GLY A 707 5.44 33.76 -22.79
CA GLY A 707 6.33 33.77 -21.65
C GLY A 707 7.16 32.49 -21.54
N GLU A 708 8.17 32.54 -20.68
CA GLU A 708 9.07 31.43 -20.39
C GLU A 708 9.47 31.44 -18.91
N ALA A 709 9.74 30.27 -18.35
CA ALA A 709 10.29 30.10 -17.01
C ALA A 709 11.25 28.91 -16.99
N ASP A 710 12.32 29.05 -16.21
CA ASP A 710 13.12 27.90 -15.76
C ASP A 710 12.34 27.25 -14.60
N VAL A 711 12.16 25.93 -14.66
CA VAL A 711 11.29 25.16 -13.76
C VAL A 711 12.09 23.99 -13.18
N GLU A 712 12.09 23.85 -11.87
CA GLU A 712 12.61 22.67 -11.17
C GLU A 712 11.45 21.71 -10.90
N THR A 713 11.59 20.47 -11.35
CA THR A 713 10.58 19.42 -11.24
C THR A 713 10.88 18.48 -10.08
N LEU A 714 9.88 17.70 -9.68
CA LEU A 714 10.06 16.64 -8.69
C LEU A 714 10.75 15.40 -9.31
N PRO A 715 11.60 14.67 -8.56
CA PRO A 715 12.33 13.50 -9.07
C PRO A 715 11.49 12.27 -9.45
N PHE A 716 10.48 11.91 -8.66
CA PHE A 716 9.83 10.61 -8.74
C PHE A 716 8.32 10.69 -8.97
N LYS A 717 7.62 11.61 -8.30
CA LYS A 717 6.16 11.73 -8.37
C LYS A 717 5.75 13.18 -8.39
N ILE A 718 4.89 13.57 -9.34
CA ILE A 718 4.46 14.96 -9.53
C ILE A 718 3.48 15.37 -8.45
N SER A 719 2.52 14.50 -8.12
CA SER A 719 1.48 14.75 -7.12
C SER A 719 0.86 13.44 -6.66
N PHE A 720 0.05 13.49 -5.60
CA PHE A 720 -0.80 12.40 -5.13
C PHE A 720 -2.24 12.50 -5.63
N GLU A 721 -2.51 13.49 -6.47
CA GLU A 721 -3.82 13.74 -7.08
C GLU A 721 -3.70 13.76 -8.62
N GLY A 722 -4.74 13.26 -9.27
CA GLY A 722 -4.80 12.99 -10.69
C GLY A 722 -4.99 14.21 -11.60
N LEU A 723 -5.50 13.93 -12.80
CA LEU A 723 -5.60 14.84 -13.93
C LEU A 723 -7.06 15.08 -14.36
N ASP A 724 -7.37 16.34 -14.61
CA ASP A 724 -8.67 16.82 -15.08
C ASP A 724 -8.56 17.77 -16.28
N VAL A 725 -9.57 17.73 -17.15
CA VAL A 725 -9.66 18.56 -18.36
C VAL A 725 -10.89 19.46 -18.27
N GLY A 726 -10.66 20.77 -18.38
CA GLY A 726 -11.72 21.79 -18.32
C GLY A 726 -12.15 22.20 -16.91
N LYS A 727 -11.48 21.67 -15.86
CA LYS A 727 -11.70 21.96 -14.45
C LYS A 727 -10.56 21.41 -13.58
N ASP A 728 -10.59 21.73 -12.30
CA ASP A 728 -9.68 21.19 -11.27
C ASP A 728 -10.55 20.53 -10.18
N LEU A 729 -10.60 19.20 -10.14
CA LEU A 729 -11.40 18.51 -9.12
C LEU A 729 -10.65 18.54 -7.77
N LEU A 730 -11.35 18.22 -6.68
CA LEU A 730 -10.78 18.11 -5.34
C LEU A 730 -10.09 19.42 -4.86
N TYR A 731 -8.76 19.43 -4.67
CA TYR A 731 -8.03 20.59 -4.16
C TYR A 731 -7.32 21.35 -5.28
N PRO A 732 -7.49 22.68 -5.35
CA PRO A 732 -6.97 23.46 -6.46
C PRO A 732 -5.43 23.44 -6.50
N VAL A 733 -4.86 23.17 -7.68
CA VAL A 733 -3.42 23.25 -7.92
C VAL A 733 -2.88 24.66 -7.69
N SER A 734 -3.67 25.68 -8.07
CA SER A 734 -3.30 27.09 -7.90
C SER A 734 -4.13 27.81 -6.83
N PRO A 735 -3.48 28.55 -5.90
CA PRO A 735 -4.19 29.45 -5.01
C PRO A 735 -4.91 30.59 -5.76
N ALA A 736 -4.57 30.83 -7.03
CA ALA A 736 -5.17 31.88 -7.83
C ALA A 736 -6.67 31.67 -8.09
N TYR A 737 -7.19 30.45 -7.96
CA TYR A 737 -8.62 30.14 -8.13
C TYR A 737 -9.19 29.30 -6.99
N GLU A 738 -8.54 29.26 -5.83
CA GLU A 738 -9.00 28.50 -4.67
C GLU A 738 -10.41 28.91 -4.21
N ASP A 739 -10.79 30.18 -4.43
CA ASP A 739 -12.11 30.72 -4.09
C ASP A 739 -13.20 30.41 -5.14
N LYS A 740 -12.87 29.68 -6.23
CA LYS A 740 -13.75 29.40 -7.36
C LYS A 740 -14.27 27.96 -7.41
N GLY A 741 -13.97 27.12 -6.41
CA GLY A 741 -14.31 25.70 -6.42
C GLY A 741 -13.57 24.98 -7.55
N GLU A 742 -14.28 24.17 -8.36
CA GLU A 742 -13.67 23.43 -9.50
C GLU A 742 -13.19 24.34 -10.65
N PHE A 743 -13.57 25.64 -10.61
CA PHE A 743 -13.25 26.65 -11.61
C PHE A 743 -13.44 26.16 -13.07
N GLU A 744 -14.61 25.57 -13.33
CA GLU A 744 -14.96 25.00 -14.64
C GLU A 744 -14.80 26.03 -15.77
N PHE A 745 -14.17 25.61 -16.86
CA PHE A 745 -13.97 26.44 -18.04
C PHE A 745 -15.29 26.72 -18.76
N THR A 746 -15.56 28.01 -19.00
CA THR A 746 -16.83 28.43 -19.61
C THR A 746 -16.81 28.46 -21.14
N GLY A 747 -15.62 28.45 -21.75
CA GLY A 747 -15.44 28.32 -23.20
C GLY A 747 -15.45 26.87 -23.67
N ASP A 748 -15.11 26.65 -24.95
CA ASP A 748 -15.02 25.32 -25.54
C ASP A 748 -13.56 24.87 -25.65
N ILE A 749 -13.22 23.71 -25.06
CA ILE A 749 -11.95 23.01 -25.33
C ILE A 749 -12.20 22.00 -26.45
N GLU A 750 -11.35 21.94 -27.47
CA GLU A 750 -11.46 20.86 -28.47
C GLU A 750 -10.87 19.54 -27.96
N TYR A 751 -9.66 19.62 -27.38
CA TYR A 751 -8.92 18.53 -26.77
C TYR A 751 -7.69 19.05 -26.00
N VAL A 752 -7.10 18.20 -25.16
CA VAL A 752 -5.74 18.37 -24.63
C VAL A 752 -4.86 17.28 -25.23
N HIS A 753 -3.76 17.67 -25.87
CA HIS A 753 -2.86 16.73 -26.55
C HIS A 753 -1.44 16.86 -26.00
N TYR A 754 -0.98 15.81 -25.31
CA TYR A 754 0.40 15.62 -24.91
C TYR A 754 1.17 14.93 -26.03
N GLN A 755 2.31 15.50 -26.41
CA GLN A 755 3.26 14.90 -27.32
C GLN A 755 4.62 14.86 -26.66
N PHE A 756 5.19 13.67 -26.54
CA PHE A 756 6.51 13.46 -25.97
C PHE A 756 7.53 13.23 -27.10
N GLU A 757 8.76 13.67 -26.87
CA GLU A 757 9.90 13.21 -27.69
C GLU A 757 10.31 11.79 -27.25
N GLU A 758 10.97 11.04 -28.14
CA GLU A 758 11.49 9.71 -27.79
C GLU A 758 12.35 9.84 -26.53
N PRO A 759 12.10 9.01 -25.50
CA PRO A 759 12.86 9.09 -24.27
C PRO A 759 14.33 8.78 -24.57
N GLU A 760 15.22 9.74 -24.35
CA GLU A 760 16.67 9.57 -24.57
C GLU A 760 17.36 8.69 -23.49
N TYR A 761 16.61 7.79 -22.84
CA TYR A 761 16.87 7.11 -21.56
C TYR A 761 16.38 7.94 -20.36
N ILE A 762 15.25 7.53 -19.79
CA ILE A 762 14.79 8.02 -18.49
C ILE A 762 15.69 7.30 -17.46
N LEU A 763 16.48 8.08 -16.72
CA LEU A 763 17.45 7.72 -15.68
C LEU A 763 18.92 7.67 -16.14
N SER A 764 19.65 8.72 -15.75
CA SER A 764 21.11 8.80 -15.82
C SER A 764 21.74 7.77 -14.86
N GLU A 765 22.88 7.18 -15.23
CA GLU A 765 23.70 6.31 -14.36
C GLU A 765 24.30 7.07 -13.14
N GLU A 766 23.94 8.35 -12.93
CA GLU A 766 24.60 9.28 -12.00
C GLU A 766 23.66 9.99 -11.01
N VAL A 767 22.40 9.56 -10.88
CA VAL A 767 21.65 9.93 -9.66
C VAL A 767 22.23 9.11 -8.51
N ASP A 768 23.03 9.76 -7.67
CA ASP A 768 23.38 9.21 -6.35
C ASP A 768 22.05 8.95 -5.62
N PRO A 769 21.69 7.69 -5.32
CA PRO A 769 20.40 7.38 -4.70
C PRO A 769 20.30 7.81 -3.22
N TYR A 770 21.28 8.57 -2.72
CA TYR A 770 21.43 9.00 -1.33
C TYR A 770 21.61 10.51 -1.16
#